data_AF-A0A933SNL5-F1
#
_entry.id   AF-A0A933SNL5-F1
#
_cell.length_a   1.000
_cell.length_b   1.000
_cell.length_c   1.000
_cell.angle_alpha   90.00
_cell.angle_beta   90.00
_cell.angle_gamma   90.00
#
_symmetry.space_group_name_H-M   'P 1'
#
loop_
_entity.id
_entity.type
_entity.pdbx_description
1 polymer ?
#
loop_
_entity_poly.entity_id
_entity_poly.type
_entity_poly.pdbx_seq_one_letter_code
_entity_poly.pdbx_strand_id
1 'polypeptide(L)'
;MLVFQRKLEHILERLDERVRISEKEFMEIVEEINAHLPDDWRLTRTENNFVILVKYGTNFFKIVGNSCRAEDGRIFQRINSVFHPHYSDTIDVKNLAPNQKDRELKDIAREKPEINIPNLYFFHPRPDNASSPLFARQYKKVKLLKGKKGEYAGDQYHRIHPLTKDGLDLEHFLWVRWFVNGDMGFVQTVPEDYHGEDYWLVDPMHPRELERALRRYERVLKENQLSPRQPLESRPSHYEIEYKFLAHDINEMNSIKSLFPEVLKQHLLEVEHRPKRANTQTDIYFDDGRFTLLANGVSFRIRESKGNLKATMKKRLPVQEKYSATGLYERIEEEAVITALQKESLLKGERIKALPYRLLEYVAPAHGSIMEKLQVQNNRERWIVRNSSGQKAEVFFDRVTYLVNNKELGSFNEVEIESKGIPREELEKIACYLEENLGMIPSRQSKYERGVSLIRTAMAPAVIKPVIIDTDCGVDDALALVLALRSPELEVMAVTAVSGNVHVDKVVPNVFKVFNALGLEKMHVVAKGAEKPLGKEFEPVPSVHGEDGLGDADSTPMPENIKLDERPAWKVIVDMAREHPKQITLITVGPMTNLALAIQNDPEGVKNLKEVVAMGGVFFDAGNIRADAEFNVYSDPGAAEQVVKFCKDSLLLNDDKNKHVPLTFVGLDVTHKVLLRRGALERAASANSGNKLIQFIRDISRKYMDFYKGNEGLPGCYLHDPLAVAYVINPAFLNVEKHIINVETRGQFTNGMIFPDDRPTRNPEWRDPKEAVIGVARDVEREAFEEFFFSRLVS
;
A
#
# COMPACT_ATOMS: atom_id res chain seq x y z
N MET A 1 -3.98 35.30 -10.41
CA MET A 1 -4.82 36.52 -10.48
C MET A 1 -4.72 37.21 -11.85
N LEU A 2 -5.85 37.60 -12.44
CA LEU A 2 -5.97 38.35 -13.69
C LEU A 2 -5.74 39.86 -13.46
N VAL A 3 -4.87 40.48 -14.26
CA VAL A 3 -4.52 41.92 -14.22
C VAL A 3 -4.54 42.50 -15.64
N PHE A 4 -4.67 43.83 -15.80
CA PHE A 4 -4.84 44.43 -17.13
C PHE A 4 -3.56 45.04 -17.72
N GLN A 5 -3.41 44.94 -19.05
CA GLN A 5 -2.30 45.56 -19.78
C GLN A 5 -2.40 47.11 -19.85
N ARG A 6 -1.32 47.75 -20.32
CA ARG A 6 -1.12 49.21 -20.51
C ARG A 6 -2.25 49.93 -21.29
N LYS A 7 -3.13 49.23 -22.04
CA LYS A 7 -4.25 49.80 -22.83
C LYS A 7 -5.63 49.22 -22.44
N LEU A 8 -5.98 49.27 -21.16
CA LEU A 8 -7.26 48.80 -20.63
C LEU A 8 -8.48 49.40 -21.35
N GLU A 9 -8.44 50.70 -21.70
CA GLU A 9 -9.51 51.40 -22.41
C GLU A 9 -9.93 50.65 -23.69
N HIS A 10 -8.98 50.09 -24.44
CA HIS A 10 -9.28 49.32 -25.66
C HIS A 10 -10.08 48.04 -25.42
N ILE A 11 -9.89 47.40 -24.27
CA ILE A 11 -10.59 46.17 -23.89
C ILE A 11 -12.01 46.53 -23.47
N LEU A 12 -12.16 47.55 -22.62
CA LEU A 12 -13.43 47.94 -22.01
C LEU A 12 -14.38 48.63 -22.99
N GLU A 13 -13.88 49.54 -23.84
CA GLU A 13 -14.67 50.31 -24.82
C GLU A 13 -15.40 49.41 -25.85
N ARG A 14 -14.96 48.15 -26.01
CA ARG A 14 -15.44 47.25 -27.06
C ARG A 14 -16.15 46.00 -26.52
N LEU A 15 -16.42 45.92 -25.21
CA LEU A 15 -17.12 44.78 -24.61
C LEU A 15 -18.55 44.64 -25.13
N ASP A 16 -19.31 45.75 -25.09
CA ASP A 16 -20.71 45.75 -25.54
C ASP A 16 -20.83 45.46 -27.04
N GLU A 17 -19.99 46.11 -27.86
CA GLU A 17 -19.98 45.94 -29.32
C GLU A 17 -19.52 44.54 -29.78
N ARG A 18 -18.51 43.94 -29.14
CA ARG A 18 -17.89 42.68 -29.61
C ARG A 18 -18.50 41.44 -28.98
N VAL A 19 -18.84 41.49 -27.70
CA VAL A 19 -19.21 40.30 -26.92
C VAL A 19 -20.52 40.48 -26.15
N ARG A 20 -21.19 41.63 -26.31
CA ARG A 20 -22.54 41.93 -25.80
C ARG A 20 -22.68 41.74 -24.29
N ILE A 21 -21.68 42.21 -23.55
CA ILE A 21 -21.69 42.28 -22.09
C ILE A 21 -21.25 43.68 -21.66
N SER A 22 -21.81 44.17 -20.55
CA SER A 22 -21.38 45.43 -19.95
C SER A 22 -20.02 45.30 -19.26
N GLU A 23 -19.36 46.44 -19.05
CA GLU A 23 -18.11 46.50 -18.28
C GLU A 23 -18.28 45.90 -16.88
N LYS A 24 -19.39 46.20 -16.20
CA LYS A 24 -19.67 45.69 -14.86
C LYS A 24 -19.79 44.17 -14.84
N GLU A 25 -20.57 43.59 -15.76
CA GLU A 25 -20.73 42.13 -15.89
C GLU A 25 -19.39 41.45 -16.20
N PHE A 26 -18.58 42.05 -17.08
CA PHE A 26 -17.24 41.54 -17.38
C PHE A 26 -16.34 41.54 -16.14
N MET A 27 -16.41 42.58 -15.31
CA MET A 27 -15.62 42.67 -14.09
C MET A 27 -16.08 41.70 -13.00
N GLU A 28 -17.38 41.46 -12.86
CA GLU A 28 -17.94 40.43 -11.98
C GLU A 28 -17.45 39.02 -12.39
N ILE A 29 -17.41 38.75 -13.70
CA ILE A 29 -16.87 37.50 -14.26
C ILE A 29 -15.38 37.35 -13.95
N VAL A 30 -14.58 38.40 -14.15
CA VAL A 30 -13.12 38.37 -13.86
C VAL A 30 -12.87 38.15 -12.37
N GLU A 31 -13.67 38.75 -11.50
CA GLU A 31 -13.62 38.55 -10.05
C GLU A 31 -13.95 37.10 -9.66
N GLU A 32 -15.01 36.54 -10.25
CA GLU A 32 -15.41 35.13 -10.03
C GLU A 32 -14.34 34.16 -10.52
N ILE A 33 -13.76 34.41 -11.70
CA ILE A 33 -12.65 33.63 -12.24
C ILE A 33 -11.46 33.69 -11.27
N ASN A 34 -11.11 34.88 -10.75
CA ASN A 34 -10.03 35.05 -9.77
C ASN A 34 -10.27 34.33 -8.44
N ALA A 35 -11.53 34.19 -8.00
CA ALA A 35 -11.88 33.48 -6.77
C ALA A 35 -11.72 31.95 -6.88
N HIS A 36 -11.74 31.41 -8.11
CA HIS A 36 -11.74 29.97 -8.38
C HIS A 36 -10.52 29.46 -9.16
N LEU A 37 -9.67 30.38 -9.63
CA LEU A 37 -8.42 30.14 -10.33
C LEU A 37 -7.37 29.51 -9.40
N PRO A 38 -6.79 28.34 -9.73
CA PRO A 38 -5.56 27.87 -9.09
C PRO A 38 -4.40 28.84 -9.33
N ASP A 39 -3.48 28.95 -8.36
CA ASP A 39 -2.27 29.80 -8.48
C ASP A 39 -1.34 29.37 -9.63
N ASP A 40 -1.48 28.13 -10.11
CA ASP A 40 -0.59 27.46 -11.05
C ASP A 40 -1.16 27.27 -12.47
N TRP A 41 -2.28 27.92 -12.83
CA TRP A 41 -2.87 27.71 -14.16
C TRP A 41 -1.94 28.17 -15.30
N ARG A 42 -1.45 27.21 -16.11
CA ARG A 42 -0.54 27.44 -17.25
C ARG A 42 -1.01 26.79 -18.57
N LEU A 43 -1.36 27.67 -19.52
CA LEU A 43 -1.08 27.80 -20.97
C LEU A 43 -0.81 26.62 -21.93
N THR A 44 -1.41 26.76 -23.13
CA THR A 44 -0.89 26.31 -24.44
C THR A 44 0.28 27.21 -24.91
N ARG A 45 1.40 26.67 -25.45
CA ARG A 45 2.47 27.53 -26.01
C ARG A 45 2.15 28.04 -27.42
N THR A 46 2.02 29.37 -27.52
CA THR A 46 2.95 30.26 -28.24
C THR A 46 3.12 31.51 -27.36
N GLU A 47 4.35 31.78 -26.90
CA GLU A 47 4.76 33.04 -26.21
C GLU A 47 4.08 33.41 -24.87
N ASN A 48 4.01 32.52 -23.88
CA ASN A 48 3.44 32.83 -22.55
C ASN A 48 1.98 33.34 -22.59
N ASN A 49 1.23 33.09 -23.66
CA ASN A 49 -0.17 33.51 -23.80
C ASN A 49 -1.20 32.52 -23.18
N PHE A 50 -2.25 33.01 -22.51
CA PHE A 50 -3.45 32.24 -22.10
C PHE A 50 -4.69 32.57 -22.92
N VAL A 51 -5.62 31.62 -22.96
CA VAL A 51 -6.98 31.80 -23.50
C VAL A 51 -7.98 31.14 -22.54
N ILE A 52 -8.95 31.91 -22.05
CA ILE A 52 -10.07 31.43 -21.21
C ILE A 52 -11.36 31.60 -22.01
N LEU A 53 -12.06 30.51 -22.31
CA LEU A 53 -13.40 30.57 -22.90
C LEU A 53 -14.42 30.77 -21.78
N VAL A 54 -15.18 31.85 -21.86
CA VAL A 54 -16.23 32.23 -20.90
C VAL A 54 -17.59 32.08 -21.55
N LYS A 55 -18.52 31.46 -20.81
CA LYS A 55 -19.95 31.45 -21.13
C LYS A 55 -20.68 32.24 -20.05
N TYR A 56 -21.44 33.26 -20.44
CA TYR A 56 -22.25 34.06 -19.53
C TYR A 56 -23.65 34.23 -20.12
N GLY A 57 -24.67 33.66 -19.45
CA GLY A 57 -26.00 33.51 -20.03
C GLY A 57 -25.98 32.72 -21.35
N THR A 58 -26.44 33.34 -22.43
CA THR A 58 -26.40 32.80 -23.81
C THR A 58 -25.17 33.24 -24.61
N ASN A 59 -24.36 34.17 -24.08
CA ASN A 59 -23.19 34.71 -24.75
C ASN A 59 -21.94 33.87 -24.48
N PHE A 60 -21.02 33.87 -25.45
CA PHE A 60 -19.71 33.25 -25.33
C PHE A 60 -18.63 34.24 -25.75
N PHE A 61 -17.51 34.26 -25.04
CA PHE A 61 -16.34 35.06 -25.39
C PHE A 61 -15.05 34.46 -24.87
N LYS A 62 -13.91 34.88 -25.40
CA LYS A 62 -12.58 34.44 -25.01
C LYS A 62 -11.81 35.58 -24.37
N ILE A 63 -11.26 35.38 -23.19
CA ILE A 63 -10.27 36.27 -22.56
C ILE A 63 -8.89 35.76 -22.95
N VAL A 64 -8.04 36.63 -23.52
CA VAL A 64 -6.71 36.27 -23.99
C VAL A 64 -5.68 37.20 -23.37
N GLY A 65 -4.52 36.66 -23.02
CA GLY A 65 -3.54 37.40 -22.26
C GLY A 65 -2.19 36.70 -22.16
N ASN A 66 -1.30 37.20 -21.30
CA ASN A 66 0.01 36.60 -21.01
C ASN A 66 0.21 36.28 -19.52
N SER A 67 0.84 35.15 -19.19
CA SER A 67 1.29 34.84 -17.83
C SER A 67 2.62 35.52 -17.52
N CYS A 68 2.77 36.05 -16.31
CA CYS A 68 4.02 36.62 -15.79
C CYS A 68 4.24 36.22 -14.33
N ARG A 69 5.49 36.23 -13.86
CA ARG A 69 5.85 35.84 -12.48
C ARG A 69 6.31 37.06 -11.68
N ALA A 70 5.80 37.25 -10.47
CA ALA A 70 6.32 38.24 -9.54
C ALA A 70 7.59 37.75 -8.84
N GLU A 71 8.33 38.66 -8.20
CA GLU A 71 9.54 38.33 -7.43
C GLU A 71 9.25 37.37 -6.26
N ASP A 72 8.07 37.45 -5.66
CA ASP A 72 7.61 36.54 -4.60
C ASP A 72 7.12 35.17 -5.11
N GLY A 73 7.29 34.91 -6.41
CA GLY A 73 6.97 33.65 -7.04
C GLY A 73 5.54 33.50 -7.54
N ARG A 74 4.62 34.41 -7.17
CA ARG A 74 3.20 34.37 -7.62
C ARG A 74 3.07 34.59 -9.12
N ILE A 75 2.07 33.95 -9.73
CA ILE A 75 1.79 34.09 -11.16
C ILE A 75 0.60 35.03 -11.38
N PHE A 76 0.80 36.00 -12.27
CA PHE A 76 -0.19 36.96 -12.69
C PHE A 76 -0.54 36.76 -14.16
N GLN A 77 -1.82 36.87 -14.48
CA GLN A 77 -2.37 36.68 -15.82
C GLN A 77 -2.75 38.04 -16.40
N ARG A 78 -1.94 38.59 -17.30
CA ARG A 78 -2.21 39.87 -17.95
C ARG A 78 -3.24 39.72 -19.05
N ILE A 79 -4.45 40.21 -18.86
CA ILE A 79 -5.46 40.27 -19.93
C ILE A 79 -4.99 41.29 -20.98
N ASN A 80 -4.79 40.79 -22.20
CA ASN A 80 -4.41 41.59 -23.36
C ASN A 80 -5.64 41.95 -24.21
N SER A 81 -6.62 41.04 -24.34
CA SER A 81 -7.81 41.26 -25.17
C SER A 81 -8.97 40.31 -24.82
N VAL A 82 -10.17 40.66 -25.33
CA VAL A 82 -11.40 39.87 -25.25
C VAL A 82 -12.02 39.74 -26.64
N PHE A 83 -12.44 38.54 -27.02
CA PHE A 83 -12.93 38.25 -28.38
C PHE A 83 -14.22 37.43 -28.39
N HIS A 84 -15.05 37.62 -29.42
CA HIS A 84 -16.14 36.68 -29.70
C HIS A 84 -15.57 35.40 -30.34
N PRO A 85 -16.07 34.18 -30.01
CA PRO A 85 -15.48 32.92 -30.47
C PRO A 85 -15.45 32.74 -31.99
N HIS A 86 -16.30 33.47 -32.71
CA HIS A 86 -16.47 33.40 -34.16
C HIS A 86 -15.75 34.50 -34.97
N TYR A 87 -15.08 35.46 -34.32
CA TYR A 87 -14.37 36.55 -35.00
C TYR A 87 -12.90 36.61 -34.54
N SER A 88 -11.97 36.36 -35.46
CA SER A 88 -10.54 36.67 -35.31
C SER A 88 -10.17 37.67 -36.39
N ASP A 89 -10.15 38.96 -36.09
CA ASP A 89 -9.86 39.98 -37.10
C ASP A 89 -8.33 40.13 -37.31
N THR A 90 -7.93 40.54 -38.50
CA THR A 90 -6.55 40.70 -38.96
C THR A 90 -5.71 41.67 -38.12
N ILE A 91 -6.36 42.61 -37.42
CA ILE A 91 -5.71 43.51 -36.45
C ILE A 91 -5.24 42.73 -35.21
N ASP A 92 -5.97 41.68 -34.82
CA ASP A 92 -5.70 40.90 -33.61
C ASP A 92 -4.54 39.91 -33.82
N VAL A 93 -4.39 39.39 -35.04
CA VAL A 93 -3.23 38.59 -35.45
C VAL A 93 -1.93 39.43 -35.44
N LYS A 94 -2.01 40.69 -35.87
CA LYS A 94 -0.86 41.62 -35.84
C LYS A 94 -0.43 42.00 -34.42
N ASN A 95 -1.35 42.06 -33.47
CA ASN A 95 -1.04 42.40 -32.07
C ASN A 95 -0.52 41.21 -31.25
N LEU A 96 -0.78 39.98 -31.68
CA LEU A 96 -0.27 38.74 -31.06
C LEU A 96 1.16 38.38 -31.50
N ALA A 97 1.74 39.07 -32.48
CA ALA A 97 3.12 38.83 -32.94
C ALA A 97 3.92 40.15 -32.94
N PRO A 98 4.41 40.63 -31.78
CA PRO A 98 4.85 42.02 -31.69
C PRO A 98 6.18 42.36 -32.39
N ASN A 99 6.96 41.41 -32.92
CA ASN A 99 8.40 41.67 -33.15
C ASN A 99 9.11 41.06 -34.39
N GLN A 100 8.44 40.64 -35.47
CA GLN A 100 9.17 40.17 -36.66
C GLN A 100 8.94 41.03 -37.92
N LYS A 101 10.04 41.51 -38.51
CA LYS A 101 10.07 42.35 -39.71
C LYS A 101 9.59 41.56 -40.95
N ASP A 102 8.76 42.22 -41.75
CA ASP A 102 7.93 41.77 -42.89
C ASP A 102 8.54 40.91 -44.03
N ARG A 103 9.82 40.49 -43.98
CA ARG A 103 10.42 39.65 -45.03
C ARG A 103 10.43 38.16 -44.71
N GLU A 104 10.66 37.77 -43.47
CA GLU A 104 10.68 36.34 -43.07
C GLU A 104 9.28 35.71 -43.03
N LEU A 105 8.23 36.50 -42.77
CA LEU A 105 6.83 36.00 -42.72
C LEU A 105 6.32 35.52 -44.08
N LYS A 106 6.79 36.12 -45.19
CA LYS A 106 6.41 35.68 -46.55
C LYS A 106 7.11 34.39 -46.98
N ASP A 107 8.33 34.15 -46.50
CA ASP A 107 9.09 32.94 -46.79
C ASP A 107 8.63 31.77 -45.89
N ILE A 108 8.29 32.03 -44.63
CA ILE A 108 7.71 31.04 -43.70
C ILE A 108 6.34 30.55 -44.18
N ALA A 109 5.48 31.45 -44.69
CA ALA A 109 4.18 31.07 -45.26
C ALA A 109 4.29 30.29 -46.59
N ARG A 110 5.44 30.37 -47.28
CA ARG A 110 5.70 29.66 -48.54
C ARG A 110 6.37 28.30 -48.33
N GLU A 111 7.21 28.14 -47.31
CA GLU A 111 7.99 26.91 -47.09
C GLU A 111 7.36 25.90 -46.11
N LYS A 112 6.30 26.26 -45.36
CA LYS A 112 5.61 25.35 -44.43
C LYS A 112 4.10 25.34 -44.63
N PRO A 113 3.54 24.38 -45.38
CA PRO A 113 2.09 24.21 -45.53
C PRO A 113 1.42 23.55 -44.32
N GLU A 114 2.18 23.16 -43.29
CA GLU A 114 1.67 22.34 -42.19
C GLU A 114 0.92 23.19 -41.16
N ILE A 115 -0.39 22.92 -41.13
CA ILE A 115 -1.42 23.28 -40.15
C ILE A 115 -0.82 23.58 -38.76
N ASN A 116 -0.99 24.83 -38.31
CA ASN A 116 -0.92 25.21 -36.90
C ASN A 116 -2.02 24.45 -36.14
N ILE A 117 -1.76 23.22 -35.71
CA ILE A 117 -2.63 22.53 -34.77
C ILE A 117 -2.43 23.25 -33.41
N PRO A 118 -3.43 23.97 -32.88
CA PRO A 118 -3.33 24.51 -31.51
C PRO A 118 -3.12 23.33 -30.55
N ASN A 119 -2.32 23.52 -29.50
CA ASN A 119 -2.18 22.52 -28.43
C ASN A 119 -3.61 22.14 -27.97
N LEU A 120 -4.08 20.95 -28.33
CA LEU A 120 -5.45 20.55 -28.10
C LEU A 120 -5.52 19.92 -26.70
N TYR A 121 -5.95 20.70 -25.70
CA TYR A 121 -6.49 20.11 -24.49
C TYR A 121 -7.80 19.40 -24.88
N PHE A 122 -7.88 18.08 -24.75
CA PHE A 122 -9.13 17.37 -24.96
C PHE A 122 -10.07 17.66 -23.77
N PHE A 123 -10.97 18.61 -23.98
CA PHE A 123 -12.12 18.84 -23.11
C PHE A 123 -13.12 17.69 -23.31
N HIS A 124 -13.26 16.80 -22.34
CA HIS A 124 -14.54 16.09 -22.23
C HIS A 124 -15.55 17.08 -21.61
N PRO A 125 -16.68 17.39 -22.26
CA PRO A 125 -17.64 18.35 -21.74
C PRO A 125 -18.14 17.95 -20.35
N ARG A 126 -18.18 18.97 -19.47
CA ARG A 126 -18.80 19.01 -18.15
C ARG A 126 -20.27 18.58 -18.28
N PRO A 127 -20.72 17.46 -17.69
CA PRO A 127 -22.12 17.35 -17.33
C PRO A 127 -22.38 18.31 -16.16
N ASP A 128 -23.58 18.84 -16.08
CA ASP A 128 -23.97 19.99 -15.24
C ASP A 128 -23.68 19.85 -13.73
N ASN A 129 -23.23 18.68 -13.28
CA ASN A 129 -23.07 18.32 -11.87
C ASN A 129 -21.61 17.97 -11.46
N ALA A 130 -20.59 18.30 -12.25
CA ALA A 130 -19.18 18.01 -11.94
C ALA A 130 -18.34 19.29 -11.66
N SER A 131 -17.37 19.16 -10.75
CA SER A 131 -16.52 20.25 -10.23
C SER A 131 -15.23 20.53 -11.04
N SER A 132 -14.81 19.68 -12.00
CA SER A 132 -13.63 19.97 -12.84
C SER A 132 -13.50 19.11 -14.13
N PRO A 133 -12.87 19.61 -15.23
CA PRO A 133 -12.49 18.82 -16.41
C PRO A 133 -11.11 18.13 -16.28
N LEU A 134 -10.82 17.14 -17.14
CA LEU A 134 -9.54 16.43 -17.28
C LEU A 134 -8.58 17.17 -18.25
N PHE A 135 -7.27 17.14 -18.00
CA PHE A 135 -6.26 17.91 -18.76
C PHE A 135 -5.13 17.01 -19.29
N ALA A 136 -4.61 17.28 -20.49
CA ALA A 136 -3.40 16.67 -21.05
C ALA A 136 -2.37 17.74 -21.46
N ARG A 137 -1.06 17.53 -21.20
CA ARG A 137 0.04 18.48 -21.52
C ARG A 137 0.69 18.17 -22.87
N GLN A 138 1.21 19.18 -23.57
CA GLN A 138 2.11 18.99 -24.74
C GLN A 138 3.54 19.47 -24.43
N TYR A 139 4.55 18.69 -24.83
CA TYR A 139 5.97 19.00 -24.67
C TYR A 139 6.57 19.55 -25.96
N LYS A 140 7.68 20.30 -25.83
CA LYS A 140 8.39 20.89 -26.97
C LYS A 140 8.92 19.80 -27.87
N LYS A 141 8.63 19.88 -29.17
CA LYS A 141 9.35 19.14 -30.20
C LYS A 141 10.80 19.61 -30.18
N VAL A 142 11.72 18.85 -29.57
CA VAL A 142 13.16 19.10 -29.72
C VAL A 142 13.63 18.39 -30.97
N LYS A 143 13.95 19.19 -31.98
CA LYS A 143 14.62 18.73 -33.20
C LYS A 143 16.12 18.82 -32.94
N LEU A 144 16.88 17.74 -33.10
CA LEU A 144 18.33 17.84 -33.33
C LEU A 144 18.76 17.05 -34.58
N LEU A 145 19.62 17.73 -35.33
CA LEU A 145 20.22 17.38 -36.63
C LEU A 145 21.09 16.10 -36.49
N LYS A 146 21.31 15.24 -37.50
CA LYS A 146 21.64 15.52 -38.90
C LYS A 146 21.60 14.21 -39.72
N GLY A 147 20.83 14.21 -40.81
CA GLY A 147 20.94 13.24 -41.91
C GLY A 147 20.35 13.87 -43.17
N LYS A 148 21.13 13.93 -44.27
CA LYS A 148 20.74 14.62 -45.50
C LYS A 148 19.47 14.00 -46.08
N LYS A 149 18.54 14.88 -46.49
CA LYS A 149 17.28 14.61 -47.21
C LYS A 149 16.15 14.02 -46.35
N GLY A 150 15.41 14.93 -45.72
CA GLY A 150 13.94 14.91 -45.64
C GLY A 150 13.27 13.60 -45.23
N GLU A 151 13.13 13.39 -43.93
CA GLU A 151 11.99 12.69 -43.30
C GLU A 151 12.08 12.95 -41.79
N TYR A 152 11.06 13.55 -41.18
CA TYR A 152 10.96 13.68 -39.72
C TYR A 152 9.50 13.73 -39.27
N ALA A 153 8.92 12.57 -39.00
CA ALA A 153 7.77 12.40 -38.11
C ALA A 153 8.08 11.22 -37.18
N GLY A 154 8.49 11.52 -35.95
CA GLY A 154 8.57 10.54 -34.87
C GLY A 154 7.44 10.76 -33.89
N ASP A 155 7.14 9.74 -33.08
CA ASP A 155 6.09 9.81 -32.07
C ASP A 155 6.39 10.89 -31.02
N GLN A 156 5.33 11.48 -30.45
CA GLN A 156 5.44 12.53 -29.44
C GLN A 156 5.16 11.95 -28.06
N TYR A 157 5.83 12.44 -27.02
CA TYR A 157 5.63 11.97 -25.65
C TYR A 157 5.17 13.11 -24.75
N HIS A 158 4.16 12.82 -23.93
CA HIS A 158 3.38 13.79 -23.18
C HIS A 158 3.19 13.32 -21.75
N ARG A 159 3.14 14.24 -20.78
CA ARG A 159 2.77 13.94 -19.37
C ARG A 159 1.35 14.42 -19.11
N ILE A 160 0.50 13.57 -18.58
CA ILE A 160 -0.88 13.93 -18.21
C ILE A 160 -0.93 14.05 -16.69
N HIS A 161 -1.31 15.22 -16.20
CA HIS A 161 -1.38 15.54 -14.78
C HIS A 161 -2.84 15.53 -14.30
N PRO A 162 -3.14 14.93 -13.14
CA PRO A 162 -4.45 15.06 -12.49
C PRO A 162 -4.75 16.52 -12.14
N LEU A 163 -6.00 16.95 -12.35
CA LEU A 163 -6.49 18.21 -11.78
C LEU A 163 -7.37 17.87 -10.59
N THR A 164 -6.92 18.28 -9.41
CA THR A 164 -7.63 18.05 -8.15
C THR A 164 -8.46 19.27 -7.78
N LYS A 165 -9.23 19.15 -6.70
CA LYS A 165 -9.87 20.30 -6.06
C LYS A 165 -8.85 21.33 -5.54
N ASP A 166 -7.55 21.03 -5.51
CA ASP A 166 -6.49 21.84 -4.93
C ASP A 166 -5.56 22.47 -5.98
N GLY A 167 -5.59 22.01 -7.23
CA GLY A 167 -4.74 22.50 -8.31
C GLY A 167 -4.31 21.38 -9.24
N LEU A 168 -3.38 21.66 -10.16
CA LEU A 168 -2.80 20.62 -11.02
C LEU A 168 -1.74 19.87 -10.21
N ASP A 169 -1.86 18.55 -10.09
CA ASP A 169 -0.86 17.73 -9.40
C ASP A 169 0.41 17.60 -10.27
N LEU A 170 1.43 18.41 -9.97
CA LEU A 170 2.66 18.49 -10.76
C LEU A 170 3.63 17.33 -10.47
N GLU A 171 3.51 16.68 -9.32
CA GLU A 171 4.37 15.58 -8.90
C GLU A 171 3.93 14.27 -9.56
N HIS A 172 2.62 14.09 -9.77
CA HIS A 172 2.06 12.87 -10.33
C HIS A 172 1.61 13.07 -11.78
N PHE A 173 2.12 12.23 -12.68
CA PHE A 173 1.75 12.26 -14.09
C PHE A 173 1.86 10.90 -14.78
N LEU A 174 1.15 10.74 -15.90
CA LEU A 174 1.29 9.59 -16.80
C LEU A 174 1.97 9.99 -18.10
N TRP A 175 2.89 9.16 -18.62
CA TRP A 175 3.40 9.37 -19.97
C TRP A 175 2.43 8.85 -21.02
N VAL A 176 2.28 9.61 -22.11
CA VAL A 176 1.43 9.34 -23.25
C VAL A 176 2.23 9.52 -24.52
N ARG A 177 2.27 8.49 -25.35
CA ARG A 177 2.83 8.49 -26.69
C ARG A 177 1.73 8.81 -27.70
N TRP A 178 1.93 9.86 -28.47
CA TRP A 178 1.17 10.20 -29.66
C TRP A 178 1.90 9.65 -30.88
N PHE A 179 1.28 8.70 -31.53
CA PHE A 179 1.84 8.04 -32.69
C PHE A 179 1.78 8.96 -33.92
N VAL A 180 2.71 8.79 -34.86
CA VAL A 180 2.75 9.56 -36.12
C VAL A 180 1.45 9.46 -36.93
N ASN A 181 0.71 8.37 -36.78
CA ASN A 181 -0.58 8.14 -37.42
C ASN A 181 -1.76 8.87 -36.75
N GLY A 182 -1.52 9.58 -35.64
CA GLY A 182 -2.54 10.31 -34.88
C GLY A 182 -3.16 9.54 -33.72
N ASP A 183 -2.79 8.27 -33.51
CA ASP A 183 -3.25 7.49 -32.35
C ASP A 183 -2.55 7.92 -31.06
N MET A 184 -3.14 7.59 -29.92
CA MET A 184 -2.62 7.92 -28.60
C MET A 184 -2.56 6.67 -27.72
N GLY A 185 -1.46 6.46 -26.99
CA GLY A 185 -1.28 5.33 -26.07
C GLY A 185 -0.47 5.71 -24.83
N PHE A 186 -0.78 5.10 -23.68
CA PHE A 186 -0.03 5.32 -22.44
C PHE A 186 1.29 4.53 -22.45
N VAL A 187 2.34 5.12 -21.88
CA VAL A 187 3.66 4.47 -21.72
C VAL A 187 4.18 4.69 -20.30
N GLN A 188 4.98 3.77 -19.78
CA GLN A 188 5.55 3.88 -18.43
C GLN A 188 6.75 4.83 -18.37
N THR A 189 7.58 4.81 -19.42
CA THR A 189 8.78 5.65 -19.55
C THR A 189 8.93 6.11 -21.00
N VAL A 190 9.71 7.18 -21.20
CA VAL A 190 10.10 7.67 -22.53
C VAL A 190 11.48 7.12 -22.91
N PRO A 191 11.81 7.00 -24.21
CA PRO A 191 13.14 6.62 -24.66
C PRO A 191 14.26 7.50 -24.05
N GLU A 192 15.43 6.94 -23.78
CA GLU A 192 16.55 7.65 -23.12
C GLU A 192 17.07 8.85 -23.92
N ASP A 193 16.89 8.85 -25.24
CA ASP A 193 17.20 9.94 -26.16
C ASP A 193 16.09 11.00 -26.25
N TYR A 194 15.01 10.87 -25.47
CA TYR A 194 13.98 11.88 -25.35
C TYR A 194 14.47 13.04 -24.48
N HIS A 195 14.81 14.16 -25.12
CA HIS A 195 15.22 15.39 -24.45
C HIS A 195 14.08 16.43 -24.48
N GLY A 196 13.31 16.52 -23.39
CA GLY A 196 12.26 17.52 -23.21
C GLY A 196 12.62 18.55 -22.13
N GLU A 197 12.49 19.86 -22.41
CA GLU A 197 12.62 20.92 -21.40
C GLU A 197 11.28 21.15 -20.66
N ASP A 198 11.35 21.44 -19.37
CA ASP A 198 10.18 21.87 -18.59
C ASP A 198 9.78 23.31 -18.95
N TYR A 199 8.52 23.51 -19.35
CA TYR A 199 8.00 24.78 -19.90
C TYR A 199 7.81 25.92 -18.87
N TRP A 200 8.47 25.86 -17.71
CA TRP A 200 8.14 26.74 -16.60
C TRP A 200 8.77 28.15 -16.64
N LEU A 201 9.34 28.57 -17.79
CA LEU A 201 9.90 29.91 -18.00
C LEU A 201 8.80 30.96 -18.24
N VAL A 202 8.02 31.23 -17.20
CA VAL A 202 7.18 32.44 -17.14
C VAL A 202 8.11 33.61 -16.84
N ASP A 203 8.14 34.60 -17.73
CA ASP A 203 9.05 35.74 -17.58
C ASP A 203 8.75 36.53 -16.29
N PRO A 204 9.78 36.93 -15.54
CA PRO A 204 9.59 37.79 -14.37
C PRO A 204 9.03 39.14 -14.83
N MET A 205 7.96 39.59 -14.16
CA MET A 205 7.43 40.93 -14.35
C MET A 205 8.20 41.89 -13.44
N HIS A 206 8.69 42.99 -14.02
CA HIS A 206 9.35 44.03 -13.25
C HIS A 206 8.38 44.61 -12.18
N PRO A 207 8.79 44.77 -10.91
CA PRO A 207 7.88 45.16 -9.80
C PRO A 207 7.04 46.42 -10.08
N ARG A 208 7.64 47.44 -10.69
CA ARG A 208 6.93 48.68 -11.09
C ARG A 208 5.82 48.45 -12.11
N GLU A 209 5.97 47.48 -13.01
CA GLU A 209 4.92 47.14 -13.98
C GLU A 209 3.77 46.39 -13.30
N LEU A 210 4.10 45.47 -12.38
CA LEU A 210 3.12 44.75 -11.58
C LEU A 210 2.28 45.71 -10.73
N GLU A 211 2.93 46.60 -10.00
CA GLU A 211 2.26 47.59 -9.14
C GLU A 211 1.35 48.52 -9.95
N ARG A 212 1.73 48.89 -11.19
CA ARG A 212 0.88 49.68 -12.08
C ARG A 212 -0.33 48.89 -12.57
N ALA A 213 -0.17 47.60 -12.89
CA ALA A 213 -1.27 46.74 -13.33
C ALA A 213 -2.27 46.46 -12.18
N LEU A 214 -1.76 46.23 -10.96
CA LEU A 214 -2.55 46.06 -9.74
C LEU A 214 -3.38 47.30 -9.42
N ARG A 215 -2.75 48.48 -9.35
CA ARG A 215 -3.46 49.75 -9.11
C ARG A 215 -4.56 50.01 -10.11
N ARG A 216 -4.34 49.62 -11.37
CA ARG A 216 -5.34 49.77 -12.42
C ARG A 216 -6.51 48.80 -12.24
N TYR A 217 -6.23 47.53 -11.93
CA TYR A 217 -7.26 46.55 -11.61
C TYR A 217 -8.12 46.99 -10.42
N GLU A 218 -7.48 47.42 -9.32
CA GLU A 218 -8.16 47.93 -8.13
C GLU A 218 -9.01 49.17 -8.42
N ARG A 219 -8.52 50.08 -9.27
CA ARG A 219 -9.28 51.27 -9.69
C ARG A 219 -10.57 50.89 -10.43
N VAL A 220 -10.51 49.94 -11.36
CA VAL A 220 -11.69 49.50 -12.13
C VAL A 220 -12.72 48.80 -11.26
N LEU A 221 -12.27 47.97 -10.31
CA LEU A 221 -13.15 47.37 -9.31
C LEU A 221 -13.88 48.45 -8.51
N LYS A 222 -13.15 49.48 -8.06
CA LYS A 222 -13.73 50.61 -7.33
C LYS A 222 -14.72 51.43 -8.17
N GLU A 223 -14.40 51.71 -9.42
CA GLU A 223 -15.27 52.43 -10.38
C GLU A 223 -16.59 51.67 -10.63
N ASN A 224 -16.54 50.34 -10.62
CA ASN A 224 -17.71 49.46 -10.81
C ASN A 224 -18.38 49.03 -9.48
N GLN A 225 -17.98 49.60 -8.34
CA GLN A 225 -18.50 49.28 -7.00
C GLN A 225 -18.35 47.80 -6.60
N LEU A 226 -17.28 47.16 -7.08
CA LEU A 226 -16.92 45.78 -6.77
C LEU A 226 -15.80 45.75 -5.73
N SER A 227 -15.86 44.78 -4.83
CA SER A 227 -14.81 44.49 -3.86
C SER A 227 -14.07 43.23 -4.30
N PRO A 228 -12.73 43.18 -4.27
CA PRO A 228 -12.03 41.93 -4.57
C PRO A 228 -12.51 40.84 -3.61
N ARG A 229 -13.19 39.80 -4.12
CA ARG A 229 -13.35 38.55 -3.37
C ARG A 229 -11.97 38.05 -3.00
N GLN A 230 -11.74 37.84 -1.72
CA GLN A 230 -10.54 37.15 -1.29
C GLN A 230 -10.51 35.78 -1.95
N PRO A 231 -9.34 35.29 -2.38
CA PRO A 231 -9.17 33.85 -2.59
C PRO A 231 -9.77 33.16 -1.37
N LEU A 232 -10.62 32.15 -1.57
CA LEU A 232 -11.13 31.38 -0.43
C LEU A 232 -9.92 31.00 0.43
N GLU A 233 -9.82 31.53 1.66
CA GLU A 233 -8.73 31.24 2.62
C GLU A 233 -8.73 29.77 3.09
N SER A 234 -9.32 28.87 2.30
CA SER A 234 -9.44 27.46 2.57
C SER A 234 -9.10 26.65 1.33
N ARG A 235 -7.81 26.58 1.00
CA ARG A 235 -7.26 25.30 0.57
C ARG A 235 -5.98 25.04 1.33
N PRO A 236 -6.06 24.78 2.65
CA PRO A 236 -4.95 24.10 3.23
C PRO A 236 -4.91 22.72 2.56
N SER A 237 -3.78 22.39 1.94
CA SER A 237 -3.41 21.02 1.62
C SER A 237 -3.49 20.23 2.92
N HIS A 238 -4.64 19.63 3.21
CA HIS A 238 -4.75 18.72 4.34
C HIS A 238 -4.43 17.35 3.77
N TYR A 239 -3.13 17.03 3.77
CA TYR A 239 -2.74 15.71 4.23
C TYR A 239 -3.45 15.52 5.57
N GLU A 240 -4.64 14.92 5.57
CA GLU A 240 -5.27 14.50 6.81
C GLU A 240 -4.45 13.33 7.31
N ILE A 241 -3.59 13.64 8.27
CA ILE A 241 -2.77 12.65 8.96
C ILE A 241 -3.74 11.80 9.78
N GLU A 242 -3.75 10.51 9.48
CA GLU A 242 -4.60 9.52 10.11
C GLU A 242 -3.75 8.54 10.91
N TYR A 243 -4.21 8.20 12.11
CA TYR A 243 -3.65 7.13 12.92
C TYR A 243 -4.73 6.10 13.21
N LYS A 244 -4.37 4.82 13.21
CA LYS A 244 -5.31 3.73 13.45
C LYS A 244 -4.78 2.73 14.44
N PHE A 245 -5.69 2.23 15.25
CA PHE A 245 -5.44 1.15 16.19
C PHE A 245 -6.52 0.09 16.11
N LEU A 246 -6.17 -1.12 16.49
CA LEU A 246 -7.13 -2.19 16.71
C LEU A 246 -7.31 -2.43 18.21
N ALA A 247 -8.53 -2.83 18.57
CA ALA A 247 -8.81 -3.44 19.86
C ALA A 247 -9.34 -4.87 19.61
N HIS A 248 -8.80 -5.83 20.35
CA HIS A 248 -9.04 -7.26 20.17
C HIS A 248 -10.50 -7.63 20.41
N ASP A 249 -11.14 -7.03 21.40
CA ASP A 249 -12.53 -7.29 21.71
C ASP A 249 -13.27 -6.06 22.23
N ILE A 250 -14.56 -6.26 22.49
CA ILE A 250 -15.43 -5.19 22.99
C ILE A 250 -15.12 -4.80 24.44
N ASN A 251 -14.55 -5.71 25.24
CA ASN A 251 -14.19 -5.44 26.63
C ASN A 251 -12.93 -4.57 26.69
N GLU A 252 -11.91 -4.89 25.88
CA GLU A 252 -10.73 -4.05 25.68
C GLU A 252 -11.15 -2.68 25.14
N MET A 253 -12.02 -2.64 24.12
CA MET A 253 -12.54 -1.37 23.58
C MET A 253 -13.25 -0.52 24.65
N ASN A 254 -14.07 -1.13 25.52
CA ASN A 254 -14.72 -0.42 26.62
C ASN A 254 -13.71 0.06 27.68
N SER A 255 -12.70 -0.76 28.00
CA SER A 255 -11.62 -0.39 28.90
C SER A 255 -10.83 0.81 28.37
N ILE A 256 -10.41 0.75 27.10
CA ILE A 256 -9.72 1.84 26.40
C ILE A 256 -10.56 3.11 26.48
N LYS A 257 -11.85 3.05 26.12
CA LYS A 257 -12.77 4.21 26.19
C LYS A 257 -12.86 4.81 27.58
N SER A 258 -12.85 3.98 28.63
CA SER A 258 -12.96 4.45 30.01
C SER A 258 -11.71 5.20 30.50
N LEU A 259 -10.52 4.73 30.10
CA LEU A 259 -9.23 5.30 30.48
C LEU A 259 -8.79 6.45 29.56
N PHE A 260 -9.29 6.48 28.34
CA PHE A 260 -8.91 7.44 27.30
C PHE A 260 -8.91 8.91 27.76
N PRO A 261 -9.95 9.42 28.45
CA PRO A 261 -9.96 10.82 28.88
C PRO A 261 -8.92 11.12 29.97
N GLU A 262 -8.62 10.14 30.84
CA GLU A 262 -7.68 10.30 31.94
C GLU A 262 -6.25 10.37 31.42
N VAL A 263 -5.88 9.44 30.53
CA VAL A 263 -4.56 9.41 29.88
C VAL A 263 -4.28 10.73 29.15
N LEU A 264 -5.22 11.22 28.34
CA LEU A 264 -4.97 12.46 27.59
C LEU A 264 -4.93 13.71 28.47
N LYS A 265 -5.70 13.76 29.57
CA LYS A 265 -5.66 14.86 30.54
C LYS A 265 -4.32 14.95 31.28
N GLN A 266 -3.68 13.81 31.56
CA GLN A 266 -2.33 13.80 32.16
C GLN A 266 -1.28 14.48 31.27
N HIS A 267 -1.57 14.62 29.97
CA HIS A 267 -0.73 15.29 28.98
C HIS A 267 -1.26 16.66 28.52
N LEU A 268 -2.06 17.34 29.35
CA LEU A 268 -2.56 18.70 29.11
C LEU A 268 -3.46 18.85 27.85
N LEU A 269 -4.14 17.77 27.44
CA LEU A 269 -5.11 17.80 26.34
C LEU A 269 -6.55 17.88 26.89
N GLU A 270 -7.36 18.74 26.30
CA GLU A 270 -8.79 18.80 26.59
C GLU A 270 -9.54 17.73 25.78
N VAL A 271 -10.45 17.01 26.44
CA VAL A 271 -11.22 15.92 25.82
C VAL A 271 -12.70 16.21 25.95
N GLU A 272 -13.40 16.31 24.82
CA GLU A 272 -14.85 16.52 24.73
C GLU A 272 -15.51 15.28 24.08
N HIS A 273 -16.40 14.63 24.83
CA HIS A 273 -17.22 13.54 24.29
C HIS A 273 -18.41 14.11 23.53
N ARG A 274 -18.56 13.75 22.24
CA ARG A 274 -19.72 14.13 21.43
C ARG A 274 -20.45 12.89 20.92
N PRO A 275 -21.33 12.28 21.73
CA PRO A 275 -22.16 11.18 21.27
C PRO A 275 -23.13 11.71 20.21
N LYS A 276 -22.84 11.46 18.93
CA LYS A 276 -23.89 11.51 17.90
C LYS A 276 -24.78 10.29 18.12
N ARG A 277 -26.09 10.40 17.82
CA ARG A 277 -26.94 9.22 17.63
C ARG A 277 -26.18 8.22 16.75
N ALA A 278 -25.93 7.02 17.28
CA ALA A 278 -25.26 5.95 16.57
C ALA A 278 -26.05 5.66 15.29
N ASN A 279 -25.60 6.19 14.17
CA ASN A 279 -26.11 5.84 12.86
C ASN A 279 -25.09 4.87 12.28
N THR A 280 -25.49 3.60 12.17
CA THR A 280 -24.74 2.61 11.39
C THR A 280 -24.58 3.13 9.97
N GLN A 281 -23.34 3.32 9.54
CA GLN A 281 -23.02 3.72 8.17
C GLN A 281 -22.64 2.48 7.38
N THR A 282 -23.19 2.31 6.18
CA THR A 282 -22.83 1.19 5.30
C THR A 282 -22.04 1.73 4.11
N ASP A 283 -20.84 1.19 3.93
CA ASP A 283 -19.99 1.41 2.75
C ASP A 283 -20.02 0.15 1.87
N ILE A 284 -20.19 0.32 0.57
CA ILE A 284 -20.08 -0.77 -0.41
C ILE A 284 -18.75 -0.56 -1.16
N TYR A 285 -17.83 -1.52 -1.06
CA TYR A 285 -16.52 -1.45 -1.72
C TYR A 285 -16.52 -2.21 -3.05
N PHE A 286 -15.78 -1.68 -4.01
CA PHE A 286 -15.75 -2.12 -5.39
C PHE A 286 -14.32 -2.35 -5.88
N ASP A 287 -14.11 -3.40 -6.66
CA ASP A 287 -12.83 -3.73 -7.30
C ASP A 287 -13.03 -4.74 -8.44
N ASP A 288 -11.96 -5.07 -9.18
CA ASP A 288 -12.01 -6.10 -10.21
C ASP A 288 -11.77 -7.51 -9.65
N GLY A 289 -11.87 -8.55 -10.50
CA GLY A 289 -11.63 -9.94 -10.12
C GLY A 289 -10.22 -10.23 -9.58
N ARG A 290 -9.25 -9.34 -9.82
CA ARG A 290 -7.84 -9.49 -9.43
C ARG A 290 -7.45 -8.57 -8.27
N PHE A 291 -8.38 -7.79 -7.73
CA PHE A 291 -8.13 -6.75 -6.73
C PHE A 291 -7.08 -5.72 -7.21
N THR A 292 -7.16 -5.32 -8.48
CA THR A 292 -6.20 -4.39 -9.09
C THR A 292 -6.20 -3.02 -8.41
N LEU A 293 -7.33 -2.53 -7.91
CA LEU A 293 -7.37 -1.26 -7.18
C LEU A 293 -6.59 -1.38 -5.87
N LEU A 294 -6.86 -2.44 -5.11
CA LEU A 294 -6.14 -2.75 -3.88
C LEU A 294 -4.63 -2.83 -4.10
N ALA A 295 -4.19 -3.55 -5.13
CA ALA A 295 -2.78 -3.70 -5.49
C ALA A 295 -2.09 -2.36 -5.84
N ASN A 296 -2.86 -1.32 -6.17
CA ASN A 296 -2.36 0.03 -6.44
C ASN A 296 -2.55 0.99 -5.23
N GLY A 297 -2.90 0.46 -4.06
CA GLY A 297 -3.13 1.25 -2.83
C GLY A 297 -4.41 2.10 -2.89
N VAL A 298 -5.40 1.67 -3.68
CA VAL A 298 -6.65 2.39 -3.92
C VAL A 298 -7.82 1.63 -3.33
N SER A 299 -8.69 2.35 -2.62
CA SER A 299 -10.02 1.88 -2.26
C SER A 299 -11.08 2.69 -2.99
N PHE A 300 -12.10 2.02 -3.52
CA PHE A 300 -13.24 2.65 -4.16
C PHE A 300 -14.52 2.17 -3.48
N ARG A 301 -15.34 3.11 -2.97
CA ARG A 301 -16.56 2.79 -2.23
C ARG A 301 -17.73 3.71 -2.58
N ILE A 302 -18.94 3.23 -2.30
CA ILE A 302 -20.16 4.04 -2.26
C ILE A 302 -20.71 4.07 -0.84
N ARG A 303 -21.15 5.24 -0.38
CA ARG A 303 -21.81 5.45 0.91
C ARG A 303 -23.14 6.17 0.73
N GLU A 304 -24.14 5.77 1.50
CA GLU A 304 -25.39 6.51 1.65
C GLU A 304 -25.43 7.23 3.00
N SER A 305 -25.69 8.55 3.00
CA SER A 305 -25.79 9.32 4.23
C SER A 305 -26.79 10.46 4.09
N LYS A 306 -27.81 10.48 4.97
CA LYS A 306 -28.85 11.51 5.01
C LYS A 306 -29.53 11.76 3.65
N GLY A 307 -29.79 10.70 2.88
CA GLY A 307 -30.43 10.77 1.56
C GLY A 307 -29.49 11.12 0.39
N ASN A 308 -28.20 11.36 0.65
CA ASN A 308 -27.20 11.57 -0.40
C ASN A 308 -26.36 10.30 -0.60
N LEU A 309 -26.21 9.89 -1.86
CA LEU A 309 -25.29 8.83 -2.27
C LEU A 309 -23.97 9.46 -2.71
N LYS A 310 -22.87 8.98 -2.15
CA LYS A 310 -21.52 9.45 -2.47
C LYS A 310 -20.65 8.29 -2.94
N ALA A 311 -19.96 8.48 -4.04
CA ALA A 311 -18.86 7.63 -4.47
C ALA A 311 -17.54 8.27 -4.01
N THR A 312 -16.67 7.49 -3.37
CA THR A 312 -15.42 7.95 -2.78
C THR A 312 -14.28 7.04 -3.21
N MET A 313 -13.17 7.61 -3.65
CA MET A 313 -11.94 6.91 -3.98
C MET A 313 -10.85 7.48 -3.10
N LYS A 314 -10.15 6.60 -2.40
CA LYS A 314 -9.04 6.97 -1.54
C LYS A 314 -7.79 6.25 -2.01
N LYS A 315 -6.71 7.01 -2.21
CA LYS A 315 -5.37 6.47 -2.42
C LYS A 315 -4.51 6.78 -1.21
N ARG A 316 -3.86 5.76 -0.66
CA ARG A 316 -2.85 5.94 0.38
C ARG A 316 -1.48 6.10 -0.26
N LEU A 317 -0.65 6.97 0.30
CA LEU A 317 0.71 7.20 -0.16
C LEU A 317 1.69 6.50 0.77
N PRO A 318 2.69 5.76 0.25
CA PRO A 318 3.77 5.25 1.07
C PRO A 318 4.56 6.42 1.66
N VAL A 319 4.82 6.35 2.96
CA VAL A 319 5.56 7.39 3.68
C VAL A 319 7.05 7.23 3.39
N GLN A 320 7.77 8.34 3.17
CA GLN A 320 9.23 8.33 3.05
C GLN A 320 9.87 7.60 4.26
N GLU A 321 10.86 6.74 4.00
CA GLU A 321 11.45 5.77 4.96
C GLU A 321 11.78 6.34 6.34
N LYS A 322 12.14 7.62 6.41
CA LYS A 322 12.50 8.34 7.65
C LYS A 322 11.37 8.42 8.69
N TYR A 323 10.12 8.18 8.28
CA TYR A 323 8.93 8.23 9.16
C TYR A 323 8.16 6.91 9.21
N SER A 324 8.75 5.82 8.71
CA SER A 324 8.13 4.50 8.61
C SER A 324 7.85 3.82 9.96
N ALA A 325 8.44 4.28 11.05
CA ALA A 325 8.27 3.68 12.38
C ALA A 325 6.92 4.04 13.04
N THR A 326 6.33 5.20 12.73
CA THR A 326 5.15 5.71 13.45
C THR A 326 3.82 5.22 12.90
N GLY A 327 3.73 4.55 11.75
CA GLY A 327 2.44 4.02 11.26
C GLY A 327 1.41 5.06 10.77
N LEU A 328 1.79 6.33 10.67
CA LEU A 328 1.02 7.36 9.97
C LEU A 328 1.06 7.09 8.47
N TYR A 329 0.03 7.53 7.77
CA TYR A 329 0.06 7.60 6.31
C TYR A 329 -0.68 8.83 5.82
N GLU A 330 -0.25 9.29 4.66
CA GLU A 330 -0.90 10.36 3.92
C GLU A 330 -1.93 9.74 2.98
N ARG A 331 -3.09 10.40 2.85
CA ARG A 331 -4.16 9.96 1.97
C ARG A 331 -4.63 11.08 1.06
N ILE A 332 -4.90 10.72 -0.18
CA ILE A 332 -5.62 11.54 -1.15
C ILE A 332 -7.03 10.96 -1.26
N GLU A 333 -8.04 11.82 -1.16
CA GLU A 333 -9.45 11.43 -1.21
C GLU A 333 -10.22 12.28 -2.22
N GLU A 334 -10.94 11.60 -3.11
CA GLU A 334 -11.83 12.18 -4.09
C GLU A 334 -13.25 11.66 -3.88
N GLU A 335 -14.23 12.56 -3.88
CA GLU A 335 -15.65 12.23 -3.70
C GLU A 335 -16.52 12.84 -4.80
N ALA A 336 -17.61 12.17 -5.17
CA ALA A 336 -18.74 12.85 -5.78
C ALA A 336 -20.08 12.29 -5.37
N VAL A 337 -21.10 13.13 -5.49
CA VAL A 337 -22.49 12.73 -5.29
C VAL A 337 -22.98 12.00 -6.55
N ILE A 338 -23.59 10.84 -6.36
CA ILE A 338 -24.14 10.00 -7.44
C ILE A 338 -25.65 9.80 -7.26
N THR A 339 -26.34 9.45 -8.33
CA THR A 339 -27.79 9.14 -8.29
C THR A 339 -28.02 7.67 -7.93
N ALA A 340 -29.25 7.31 -7.53
CA ALA A 340 -29.64 5.92 -7.30
C ALA A 340 -29.44 5.04 -8.56
N LEU A 341 -29.78 5.57 -9.75
CA LEU A 341 -29.57 4.88 -11.02
C LEU A 341 -28.07 4.60 -11.29
N GLN A 342 -27.20 5.55 -10.96
CA GLN A 342 -25.75 5.38 -11.09
C GLN A 342 -25.20 4.33 -10.11
N LYS A 343 -25.71 4.28 -8.87
CA LYS A 343 -25.40 3.21 -7.91
C LYS A 343 -25.81 1.83 -8.46
N GLU A 344 -27.02 1.69 -8.99
CA GLU A 344 -27.49 0.44 -9.59
C GLU A 344 -26.66 0.00 -10.79
N SER A 345 -26.23 0.95 -11.62
CA SER A 345 -25.35 0.69 -12.77
C SER A 345 -23.99 0.14 -12.27
N LEU A 346 -23.40 0.75 -11.25
CA LEU A 346 -22.14 0.27 -10.65
C LEU A 346 -22.27 -1.14 -10.05
N LEU A 347 -23.39 -1.44 -9.38
CA LEU A 347 -23.64 -2.78 -8.81
C LEU A 347 -23.73 -3.87 -9.88
N LYS A 348 -24.13 -3.53 -11.11
CA LYS A 348 -24.14 -4.43 -12.27
C LYS A 348 -22.78 -4.51 -12.99
N GLY A 349 -21.77 -3.78 -12.50
CA GLY A 349 -20.45 -3.67 -13.12
C GLY A 349 -20.41 -2.74 -14.34
N GLU A 350 -21.43 -1.93 -14.55
CA GLU A 350 -21.49 -0.98 -15.66
C GLU A 350 -20.65 0.28 -15.36
N ARG A 351 -20.09 0.88 -16.41
CA ARG A 351 -19.33 2.13 -16.28
C ARG A 351 -20.26 3.31 -16.01
N ILE A 352 -19.93 4.14 -15.02
CA ILE A 352 -20.68 5.37 -14.75
C ILE A 352 -19.82 6.62 -14.90
N LYS A 353 -20.42 7.72 -15.34
CA LYS A 353 -19.71 8.99 -15.59
C LYS A 353 -19.59 9.86 -14.34
N ALA A 354 -19.36 9.30 -13.16
CA ALA A 354 -19.15 10.04 -11.91
C ALA A 354 -17.65 10.21 -11.59
N LEU A 355 -17.26 11.33 -11.00
CA LEU A 355 -16.02 11.34 -10.20
C LEU A 355 -16.33 10.54 -8.91
N PRO A 356 -15.42 9.78 -8.31
CA PRO A 356 -14.07 9.45 -8.72
C PRO A 356 -13.97 8.28 -9.74
N TYR A 357 -15.08 7.66 -10.17
CA TYR A 357 -15.04 6.56 -11.14
C TYR A 357 -14.31 6.92 -12.45
N ARG A 358 -14.43 8.17 -12.93
CA ARG A 358 -13.65 8.65 -14.09
C ARG A 358 -12.13 8.58 -13.88
N LEU A 359 -11.65 8.71 -12.64
CA LEU A 359 -10.23 8.61 -12.31
C LEU A 359 -9.75 7.15 -12.26
N LEU A 360 -10.66 6.19 -12.14
CA LEU A 360 -10.33 4.76 -12.02
C LEU A 360 -9.45 4.25 -13.16
N GLU A 361 -9.78 4.62 -14.40
CA GLU A 361 -9.02 4.25 -15.61
C GLU A 361 -7.61 4.88 -15.61
N TYR A 362 -7.41 5.96 -14.86
CA TYR A 362 -6.10 6.62 -14.71
C TYR A 362 -5.27 6.04 -13.58
N VAL A 363 -5.90 5.68 -12.46
CA VAL A 363 -5.19 5.15 -11.28
C VAL A 363 -4.89 3.65 -11.43
N ALA A 364 -5.72 2.91 -12.15
CA ALA A 364 -5.57 1.48 -12.37
C ALA A 364 -5.86 1.07 -13.82
N PRO A 365 -5.11 1.55 -14.83
CA PRO A 365 -5.44 1.38 -16.26
C PRO A 365 -5.58 -0.08 -16.73
N ALA A 366 -5.05 -1.04 -15.98
CA ALA A 366 -5.17 -2.48 -16.26
C ALA A 366 -6.32 -3.18 -15.50
N HIS A 367 -7.23 -2.42 -14.87
CA HIS A 367 -8.33 -2.98 -14.11
C HIS A 367 -9.33 -3.72 -15.02
N GLY A 368 -9.85 -4.84 -14.53
CA GLY A 368 -10.97 -5.57 -15.14
C GLY A 368 -12.32 -4.90 -14.82
N SER A 369 -13.42 -5.64 -15.03
CA SER A 369 -14.75 -5.17 -14.65
C SER A 369 -14.83 -4.96 -13.14
N ILE A 370 -15.15 -3.73 -12.72
CA ILE A 370 -15.31 -3.37 -11.31
C ILE A 370 -16.67 -3.82 -10.82
N MET A 371 -16.71 -4.56 -9.72
CA MET A 371 -17.93 -5.08 -9.12
C MET A 371 -17.86 -4.94 -7.59
N GLU A 372 -19.01 -5.05 -6.92
CA GLU A 372 -19.05 -5.13 -5.45
C GLU A 372 -18.19 -6.29 -4.95
N LYS A 373 -17.41 -6.03 -3.90
CA LYS A 373 -16.59 -7.04 -3.21
C LYS A 373 -17.09 -7.32 -1.82
N LEU A 374 -17.39 -6.28 -1.06
CA LEU A 374 -17.85 -6.38 0.31
C LEU A 374 -18.58 -5.12 0.74
N GLN A 375 -19.39 -5.27 1.77
CA GLN A 375 -20.00 -4.18 2.49
C GLN A 375 -19.37 -4.05 3.87
N VAL A 376 -19.21 -2.83 4.34
CA VAL A 376 -18.70 -2.51 5.67
C VAL A 376 -19.74 -1.70 6.40
N GLN A 377 -20.28 -2.27 7.47
CA GLN A 377 -21.13 -1.55 8.41
C GLN A 377 -20.27 -1.01 9.55
N ASN A 378 -20.34 0.30 9.78
CA ASN A 378 -19.55 0.97 10.80
C ASN A 378 -20.46 1.68 11.80
N ASN A 379 -20.37 1.27 13.06
CA ASN A 379 -20.96 1.96 14.20
C ASN A 379 -19.89 2.81 14.88
N ARG A 380 -19.95 4.12 14.65
CA ARG A 380 -18.90 5.09 15.00
C ARG A 380 -19.29 5.98 16.16
N GLU A 381 -18.46 6.01 17.19
CA GLU A 381 -18.53 6.94 18.31
C GLU A 381 -17.42 7.99 18.19
N ARG A 382 -17.74 9.27 18.32
CA ARG A 382 -16.77 10.36 18.08
C ARG A 382 -16.43 11.14 19.35
N TRP A 383 -15.14 11.37 19.53
CA TRP A 383 -14.52 12.19 20.56
C TRP A 383 -13.72 13.32 19.91
N ILE A 384 -13.62 14.46 20.58
CA ILE A 384 -12.81 15.60 20.15
C ILE A 384 -11.72 15.80 21.18
N VAL A 385 -10.47 15.82 20.71
CA VAL A 385 -9.29 16.14 21.52
C VAL A 385 -8.79 17.52 21.08
N ARG A 386 -8.47 18.39 22.04
CA ARG A 386 -7.90 19.71 21.76
C ARG A 386 -6.57 19.89 22.48
N ASN A 387 -5.64 20.54 21.80
CA ASN A 387 -4.41 21.00 22.43
C ASN A 387 -4.60 22.35 23.15
N SER A 388 -3.56 22.79 23.85
CA SER A 388 -3.52 24.07 24.56
C SER A 388 -3.72 25.29 23.65
N SER A 389 -3.49 25.14 22.34
CA SER A 389 -3.72 26.18 21.33
C SER A 389 -5.13 26.13 20.71
N GLY A 390 -6.00 25.22 21.17
CA GLY A 390 -7.37 25.05 20.68
C GLY A 390 -7.52 24.30 19.35
N GLN A 391 -6.41 23.84 18.75
CA GLN A 391 -6.41 22.97 17.57
C GLN A 391 -6.99 21.62 17.97
N LYS A 392 -7.65 20.92 17.03
CA LYS A 392 -8.42 19.71 17.33
C LYS A 392 -8.00 18.50 16.50
N ALA A 393 -8.13 17.32 17.10
CA ALA A 393 -8.19 16.02 16.44
C ALA A 393 -9.54 15.37 16.73
N GLU A 394 -10.04 14.57 15.79
CA GLU A 394 -11.20 13.72 16.01
C GLU A 394 -10.73 12.30 16.26
N VAL A 395 -11.24 11.69 17.34
CA VAL A 395 -10.97 10.29 17.69
C VAL A 395 -12.26 9.51 17.56
N PHE A 396 -12.22 8.44 16.79
CA PHE A 396 -13.36 7.60 16.49
C PHE A 396 -13.15 6.22 17.08
N PHE A 397 -14.12 5.76 17.87
CA PHE A 397 -14.18 4.38 18.31
C PHE A 397 -15.25 3.67 17.49
N ASP A 398 -14.79 2.84 16.57
CA ASP A 398 -15.59 2.19 15.55
C ASP A 398 -15.79 0.71 15.91
N ARG A 399 -17.05 0.24 15.87
CA ARG A 399 -17.33 -1.19 15.72
C ARG A 399 -17.69 -1.46 14.27
N VAL A 400 -16.86 -2.23 13.61
CA VAL A 400 -16.92 -2.43 12.16
C VAL A 400 -17.27 -3.87 11.86
N THR A 401 -18.26 -4.08 10.99
CA THR A 401 -18.77 -5.40 10.60
C THR A 401 -18.64 -5.55 9.09
N TYR A 402 -18.07 -6.66 8.64
CA TYR A 402 -17.90 -6.99 7.24
C TYR A 402 -19.00 -7.92 6.75
N LEU A 403 -19.53 -7.63 5.57
CA LEU A 403 -20.53 -8.46 4.94
C LEU A 403 -20.16 -8.77 3.49
N VAL A 404 -20.44 -10.00 3.07
CA VAL A 404 -20.39 -10.41 1.66
C VAL A 404 -21.69 -11.11 1.32
N ASN A 405 -22.34 -10.68 0.23
CA ASN A 405 -23.67 -11.16 -0.14
C ASN A 405 -24.66 -11.09 1.04
N ASN A 406 -24.59 -10.00 1.82
CA ASN A 406 -25.38 -9.76 3.05
C ASN A 406 -25.18 -10.78 4.18
N LYS A 407 -24.15 -11.63 4.13
CA LYS A 407 -23.75 -12.51 5.24
C LYS A 407 -22.58 -11.88 5.99
N GLU A 408 -22.67 -11.84 7.32
CA GLU A 408 -21.57 -11.38 8.16
C GLU A 408 -20.37 -12.31 8.02
N LEU A 409 -19.22 -11.71 7.77
CA LEU A 409 -17.93 -12.37 7.63
C LEU A 409 -17.10 -12.28 8.90
N GLY A 410 -17.28 -11.20 9.66
CA GLY A 410 -16.59 -10.92 10.91
C GLY A 410 -16.78 -9.46 11.34
N SER A 411 -16.50 -9.17 12.61
CA SER A 411 -16.49 -7.81 13.15
C SER A 411 -15.27 -7.56 14.01
N PHE A 412 -14.85 -6.30 14.08
CA PHE A 412 -13.67 -5.86 14.82
C PHE A 412 -13.90 -4.45 15.37
N ASN A 413 -13.07 -4.07 16.34
CA ASN A 413 -13.11 -2.78 16.98
C ASN A 413 -11.86 -2.00 16.56
N GLU A 414 -12.05 -0.77 16.05
CA GLU A 414 -10.97 0.10 15.57
C GLU A 414 -11.03 1.44 16.29
N VAL A 415 -9.87 2.03 16.59
CA VAL A 415 -9.77 3.44 16.97
C VAL A 415 -9.07 4.21 15.85
N GLU A 416 -9.71 5.25 15.33
CA GLU A 416 -9.20 6.07 14.23
C GLU A 416 -9.02 7.50 14.74
N ILE A 417 -7.83 8.06 14.58
CA ILE A 417 -7.50 9.45 14.92
C ILE A 417 -7.29 10.22 13.63
N GLU A 418 -8.09 11.25 13.40
CA GLU A 418 -7.94 12.13 12.25
C GLU A 418 -7.50 13.53 12.72
N SER A 419 -6.37 14.02 12.21
CA SER A 419 -6.01 15.43 12.44
C SER A 419 -7.05 16.33 11.79
N LYS A 420 -7.60 17.26 12.59
CA LYS A 420 -8.43 18.37 12.13
C LYS A 420 -7.75 19.71 12.46
N GLY A 421 -6.44 19.76 12.18
CA GLY A 421 -5.59 20.93 12.34
C GLY A 421 -4.52 20.84 13.44
N ILE A 422 -4.44 19.72 14.16
CA ILE A 422 -3.31 19.45 15.08
C ILE A 422 -2.07 19.05 14.24
N PRO A 423 -0.87 19.59 14.54
CA PRO A 423 0.36 19.24 13.85
C PRO A 423 0.73 17.75 13.97
N ARG A 424 1.43 17.21 12.96
CA ARG A 424 1.88 15.81 12.91
C ARG A 424 2.55 15.34 14.20
N GLU A 425 3.54 16.09 14.67
CA GLU A 425 4.35 15.74 15.84
C GLU A 425 3.53 15.63 17.12
N GLU A 426 2.44 16.39 17.23
CA GLU A 426 1.56 16.36 18.38
C GLU A 426 0.54 15.22 18.27
N LEU A 427 0.06 14.92 17.05
CA LEU A 427 -0.74 13.72 16.78
C LEU A 427 0.05 12.44 17.05
N GLU A 428 1.33 12.41 16.68
CA GLU A 428 2.28 11.34 16.98
C GLU A 428 2.40 11.13 18.48
N LYS A 429 2.57 12.20 19.26
CA LYS A 429 2.60 12.11 20.73
C LYS A 429 1.30 11.54 21.30
N ILE A 430 0.15 12.00 20.81
CA ILE A 430 -1.15 11.44 21.21
C ILE A 430 -1.19 9.94 20.93
N ALA A 431 -0.78 9.52 19.74
CA ALA A 431 -0.73 8.11 19.38
C ALA A 431 0.21 7.31 20.31
N CYS A 432 1.43 7.79 20.55
CA CYS A 432 2.37 7.15 21.47
C CYS A 432 1.80 7.00 22.89
N TYR A 433 1.13 8.03 23.42
CA TYR A 433 0.52 7.93 24.75
C TYR A 433 -0.56 6.85 24.80
N LEU A 434 -1.33 6.69 23.74
CA LEU A 434 -2.36 5.65 23.65
C LEU A 434 -1.73 4.25 23.51
N GLU A 435 -0.63 4.11 22.77
CA GLU A 435 0.12 2.85 22.70
C GLU A 435 0.71 2.45 24.05
N GLU A 436 1.42 3.37 24.70
CA GLU A 436 2.13 3.10 25.96
C GLU A 436 1.18 2.85 27.12
N ASN A 437 0.12 3.65 27.25
CA ASN A 437 -0.76 3.61 28.43
C ASN A 437 -2.00 2.74 28.22
N LEU A 438 -2.50 2.61 26.99
CA LEU A 438 -3.69 1.81 26.69
C LEU A 438 -3.34 0.52 25.94
N GLY A 439 -2.07 0.29 25.60
CA GLY A 439 -1.60 -0.95 24.99
C GLY A 439 -2.13 -1.15 23.56
N MET A 440 -2.61 -0.08 22.94
CA MET A 440 -3.27 -0.13 21.63
C MET A 440 -2.27 -0.54 20.55
N ILE A 441 -2.69 -1.42 19.64
CA ILE A 441 -1.82 -1.91 18.58
C ILE A 441 -2.03 -1.04 17.33
N PRO A 442 -1.01 -0.31 16.85
CA PRO A 442 -1.12 0.46 15.62
C PRO A 442 -1.42 -0.45 14.44
N SER A 443 -2.28 0.00 13.53
CA SER A 443 -2.65 -0.73 12.33
C SER A 443 -2.52 0.16 11.11
N ARG A 444 -1.84 -0.33 10.07
CA ARG A 444 -1.74 0.36 8.78
C ARG A 444 -2.83 -0.07 7.83
N GLN A 445 -3.43 -1.23 8.05
CA GLN A 445 -4.45 -1.80 7.18
C GLN A 445 -5.72 -0.95 7.13
N SER A 446 -6.26 -0.72 5.93
CA SER A 446 -7.55 -0.08 5.69
C SER A 446 -8.69 -1.04 6.00
N LYS A 447 -9.88 -0.48 6.21
CA LYS A 447 -11.13 -1.25 6.26
C LYS A 447 -11.31 -2.09 5.00
N TYR A 448 -10.87 -1.60 3.83
CA TYR A 448 -10.99 -2.36 2.59
C TYR A 448 -10.01 -3.54 2.52
N GLU A 449 -8.72 -3.31 2.78
CA GLU A 449 -7.67 -4.35 2.83
C GLU A 449 -8.04 -5.47 3.81
N ARG A 450 -8.49 -5.10 5.02
CA ARG A 450 -8.92 -6.08 6.03
C ARG A 450 -10.13 -6.89 5.58
N GLY A 451 -11.14 -6.23 4.99
CA GLY A 451 -12.30 -6.91 4.43
C GLY A 451 -11.92 -7.92 3.34
N VAL A 452 -10.98 -7.55 2.44
CA VAL A 452 -10.46 -8.45 1.41
C VAL A 452 -9.67 -9.61 2.01
N SER A 453 -8.87 -9.37 3.04
CA SER A 453 -8.17 -10.43 3.78
C SER A 453 -9.16 -11.45 4.35
N LEU A 454 -10.23 -11.00 5.01
CA LEU A 454 -11.29 -11.89 5.52
C LEU A 454 -12.01 -12.64 4.40
N ILE A 455 -12.24 -12.01 3.24
CA ILE A 455 -12.83 -12.70 2.08
C ILE A 455 -11.93 -13.85 1.65
N ARG A 456 -10.62 -13.58 1.49
CA ARG A 456 -9.65 -14.60 1.12
C ARG A 456 -9.64 -15.74 2.14
N THR A 457 -9.70 -15.43 3.43
CA THR A 457 -9.80 -16.42 4.51
C THR A 457 -11.07 -17.27 4.40
N ALA A 458 -12.23 -16.66 4.20
CA ALA A 458 -13.50 -17.39 4.13
C ALA A 458 -13.72 -18.15 2.80
N MET A 459 -13.08 -17.70 1.73
CA MET A 459 -13.07 -18.37 0.43
C MET A 459 -12.01 -19.48 0.35
N ALA A 460 -11.03 -19.50 1.25
CA ALA A 460 -10.12 -20.63 1.38
C ALA A 460 -10.97 -21.87 1.66
N PRO A 461 -10.84 -22.96 0.86
CA PRO A 461 -11.60 -24.16 1.10
C PRO A 461 -11.43 -24.60 2.55
N ALA A 462 -12.52 -24.93 3.24
CA ALA A 462 -12.52 -25.62 4.54
C ALA A 462 -12.09 -27.09 4.34
N VAL A 463 -10.97 -27.29 3.65
CA VAL A 463 -10.30 -28.57 3.49
C VAL A 463 -9.26 -28.60 4.59
N ILE A 464 -9.44 -29.54 5.52
CA ILE A 464 -8.45 -29.83 6.54
C ILE A 464 -7.18 -30.29 5.82
N LYS A 465 -6.06 -29.62 6.08
CA LYS A 465 -4.77 -29.87 5.42
C LYS A 465 -3.97 -30.82 6.31
N PRO A 466 -3.65 -32.05 5.86
CA PRO A 466 -2.76 -32.92 6.61
C PRO A 466 -1.34 -32.36 6.53
N VAL A 467 -0.72 -32.19 7.69
CA VAL A 467 0.63 -31.62 7.81
C VAL A 467 1.55 -32.48 8.66
N ILE A 468 2.84 -32.43 8.33
CA ILE A 468 3.92 -32.86 9.21
C ILE A 468 4.70 -31.61 9.58
N ILE A 469 5.03 -31.45 10.86
CA ILE A 469 5.83 -30.32 11.36
C ILE A 469 7.19 -30.84 11.79
N ASP A 470 8.25 -30.40 11.10
CA ASP A 470 9.64 -30.70 11.42
C ASP A 470 10.25 -29.53 12.19
N THR A 471 10.65 -29.75 13.44
CA THR A 471 10.90 -28.70 14.43
C THR A 471 12.09 -29.03 15.33
N ASP A 472 12.85 -28.01 15.70
CA ASP A 472 13.87 -28.02 16.75
C ASP A 472 13.38 -27.40 18.07
N CYS A 473 12.06 -27.20 18.17
CA CYS A 473 11.26 -26.87 19.35
C CYS A 473 11.91 -25.83 20.29
N GLY A 474 12.34 -24.72 19.70
CA GLY A 474 12.57 -23.44 20.35
C GLY A 474 11.29 -22.81 20.89
N VAL A 475 11.40 -21.54 21.29
CA VAL A 475 10.28 -20.77 21.86
C VAL A 475 9.23 -20.45 20.80
N ASP A 476 9.65 -19.96 19.64
CA ASP A 476 8.80 -19.68 18.48
C ASP A 476 8.30 -20.96 17.78
N ASP A 477 9.07 -22.03 17.75
CA ASP A 477 8.57 -23.35 17.33
C ASP A 477 7.40 -23.81 18.21
N ALA A 478 7.52 -23.64 19.53
CA ALA A 478 6.45 -23.98 20.46
C ALA A 478 5.20 -23.14 20.19
N LEU A 479 5.36 -21.86 19.86
CA LEU A 479 4.27 -21.00 19.41
C LEU A 479 3.66 -21.50 18.08
N ALA A 480 4.48 -22.01 17.16
CA ALA A 480 4.03 -22.55 15.87
C ALA A 480 3.25 -23.86 16.04
N LEU A 481 3.72 -24.75 16.92
CA LEU A 481 3.02 -25.97 17.31
C LEU A 481 1.67 -25.66 17.96
N VAL A 482 1.63 -24.68 18.89
CA VAL A 482 0.37 -24.21 19.49
C VAL A 482 -0.57 -23.70 18.40
N LEU A 483 -0.09 -22.84 17.49
CA LEU A 483 -0.90 -22.33 16.39
C LEU A 483 -1.46 -23.49 15.54
N ALA A 484 -0.62 -24.44 15.15
CA ALA A 484 -1.02 -25.54 14.29
C ALA A 484 -2.08 -26.43 14.94
N LEU A 485 -1.88 -26.82 16.19
CA LEU A 485 -2.77 -27.71 16.94
C LEU A 485 -4.09 -27.04 17.35
N ARG A 486 -4.11 -25.70 17.43
CA ARG A 486 -5.32 -24.90 17.69
C ARG A 486 -6.07 -24.50 16.41
N SER A 487 -5.53 -24.83 15.24
CA SER A 487 -6.09 -24.43 13.94
C SER A 487 -6.89 -25.59 13.32
N PRO A 488 -8.24 -25.52 13.26
CA PRO A 488 -9.06 -26.57 12.65
C PRO A 488 -8.81 -26.77 11.14
N GLU A 489 -8.11 -25.83 10.51
CA GLU A 489 -7.69 -25.91 9.11
C GLU A 489 -6.57 -26.94 8.89
N LEU A 490 -5.88 -27.37 9.95
CA LEU A 490 -4.78 -28.34 9.88
C LEU A 490 -5.11 -29.63 10.61
N GLU A 491 -4.68 -30.75 10.03
CA GLU A 491 -4.57 -32.04 10.70
C GLU A 491 -3.08 -32.34 10.89
N VAL A 492 -2.57 -32.14 12.10
CA VAL A 492 -1.16 -32.42 12.42
C VAL A 492 -0.99 -33.94 12.55
N MET A 493 -0.51 -34.57 11.48
CA MET A 493 -0.32 -36.02 11.37
C MET A 493 0.88 -36.50 12.18
N ALA A 494 1.98 -35.75 12.13
CA ALA A 494 3.18 -36.01 12.88
C ALA A 494 3.96 -34.73 13.22
N VAL A 495 4.76 -34.82 14.28
CA VAL A 495 5.82 -33.88 14.62
C VAL A 495 7.15 -34.62 14.58
N THR A 496 8.09 -34.13 13.79
CA THR A 496 9.45 -34.69 13.70
C THR A 496 10.44 -33.74 14.37
N ALA A 497 11.28 -34.27 15.25
CA ALA A 497 12.24 -33.48 16.01
C ALA A 497 13.61 -33.48 15.33
N VAL A 498 14.29 -32.33 15.26
CA VAL A 498 15.65 -32.18 14.71
C VAL A 498 16.53 -31.38 15.66
N SER A 499 17.84 -31.62 15.69
CA SER A 499 18.77 -30.74 16.40
C SER A 499 18.91 -29.39 15.68
N GLY A 500 18.79 -28.30 16.44
CA GLY A 500 18.95 -26.92 15.96
C GLY A 500 19.22 -25.97 17.13
N ASN A 501 18.21 -25.26 17.61
CA ASN A 501 18.26 -24.41 18.81
C ASN A 501 18.91 -25.12 20.00
N VAL A 502 18.50 -26.37 20.23
CA VAL A 502 19.10 -27.31 21.19
C VAL A 502 19.25 -28.70 20.57
N HIS A 503 20.01 -29.57 21.24
CA HIS A 503 20.14 -30.97 20.82
C HIS A 503 18.78 -31.66 20.85
N VAL A 504 18.51 -32.55 19.89
CA VAL A 504 17.22 -33.23 19.71
C VAL A 504 16.70 -33.94 20.98
N ASP A 505 17.60 -34.36 21.89
CA ASP A 505 17.21 -34.94 23.19
C ASP A 505 16.49 -33.97 24.13
N LYS A 506 16.67 -32.66 23.94
CA LYS A 506 15.92 -31.60 24.63
C LYS A 506 14.69 -31.16 23.82
N VAL A 507 14.80 -31.18 22.49
CA VAL A 507 13.70 -30.87 21.57
C VAL A 507 12.49 -31.78 21.82
N VAL A 508 12.73 -33.10 21.93
CA VAL A 508 11.65 -34.07 22.15
C VAL A 508 10.82 -33.74 23.40
N PRO A 509 11.40 -33.60 24.61
CA PRO A 509 10.66 -33.14 25.79
C PRO A 509 9.91 -31.82 25.58
N ASN A 510 10.47 -30.85 24.86
CA ASN A 510 9.83 -29.55 24.61
C ASN A 510 8.54 -29.71 23.80
N VAL A 511 8.53 -30.55 22.76
CA VAL A 511 7.31 -30.88 22.00
C VAL A 511 6.22 -31.42 22.92
N PHE A 512 6.56 -32.34 23.83
CA PHE A 512 5.59 -32.91 24.76
C PHE A 512 5.15 -31.92 25.86
N LYS A 513 5.99 -30.96 26.26
CA LYS A 513 5.58 -29.84 27.14
C LYS A 513 4.49 -29.00 26.47
N VAL A 514 4.62 -28.72 25.16
CA VAL A 514 3.59 -28.03 24.38
C VAL A 514 2.28 -28.82 24.36
N PHE A 515 2.33 -30.13 24.10
CA PHE A 515 1.13 -30.99 24.11
C PHE A 515 0.44 -31.01 25.47
N ASN A 516 1.22 -31.06 26.55
CA ASN A 516 0.70 -31.00 27.91
C ASN A 516 0.03 -29.64 28.22
N ALA A 517 0.64 -28.53 27.77
CA ALA A 517 0.06 -27.19 27.92
C ALA A 517 -1.26 -27.03 27.16
N LEU A 518 -1.41 -27.71 26.03
CA LEU A 518 -2.64 -27.79 25.24
C LEU A 518 -3.69 -28.77 25.81
N GLY A 519 -3.33 -29.57 26.81
CA GLY A 519 -4.22 -30.56 27.41
C GLY A 519 -4.56 -31.72 26.47
N LEU A 520 -3.66 -32.08 25.54
CA LEU A 520 -3.89 -33.17 24.60
C LEU A 520 -3.77 -34.54 25.28
N GLU A 521 -4.87 -35.30 25.30
CA GLU A 521 -4.91 -36.66 25.91
C GLU A 521 -4.44 -37.76 24.95
N LYS A 522 -4.53 -37.55 23.64
CA LYS A 522 -4.06 -38.49 22.60
C LYS A 522 -2.77 -37.96 21.99
N MET A 523 -1.74 -38.81 21.96
CA MET A 523 -0.45 -38.44 21.38
C MET A 523 -0.51 -38.42 19.85
N HIS A 524 -0.10 -37.30 19.26
CA HIS A 524 0.31 -37.24 17.87
C HIS A 524 1.56 -38.11 17.66
N VAL A 525 1.80 -38.56 16.42
CA VAL A 525 3.04 -39.26 16.10
C VAL A 525 4.21 -38.29 16.31
N VAL A 526 5.12 -38.60 17.23
CA VAL A 526 6.35 -37.83 17.44
C VAL A 526 7.54 -38.72 17.14
N ALA A 527 8.42 -38.30 16.24
CA ALA A 527 9.61 -39.08 15.88
C ALA A 527 10.89 -38.27 16.11
N LYS A 528 11.87 -38.93 16.75
CA LYS A 528 13.22 -38.37 16.90
C LYS A 528 13.94 -38.39 15.55
N GLY A 529 14.55 -37.29 15.19
CA GLY A 529 15.30 -37.14 13.94
C GLY A 529 16.79 -36.95 14.15
N ALA A 530 17.40 -36.18 13.25
CA ALA A 530 18.84 -36.01 13.18
C ALA A 530 19.40 -35.33 14.43
N GLU A 531 20.43 -35.97 15.01
CA GLU A 531 21.17 -35.47 16.17
C GLU A 531 22.18 -34.38 15.80
N LYS A 532 22.60 -34.32 14.52
CA LYS A 532 23.56 -33.34 14.01
C LYS A 532 23.32 -32.98 12.55
N PRO A 533 23.80 -31.82 12.09
CA PRO A 533 23.77 -31.42 10.68
C PRO A 533 24.54 -32.38 9.76
N LEU A 534 24.28 -32.31 8.46
CA LEU A 534 25.01 -33.08 7.46
C LEU A 534 26.49 -32.67 7.41
N GLY A 535 27.39 -33.61 7.70
CA GLY A 535 28.82 -33.43 7.50
C GLY A 535 29.54 -32.54 8.52
N LYS A 536 28.87 -32.11 9.60
CA LYS A 536 29.51 -31.40 10.73
C LYS A 536 28.90 -31.82 12.08
N GLU A 537 29.59 -31.44 13.16
CA GLU A 537 29.09 -31.66 14.52
C GLU A 537 28.02 -30.63 14.89
N PHE A 538 27.19 -30.97 15.88
CA PHE A 538 26.14 -30.10 16.38
C PHE A 538 26.73 -29.01 17.29
N GLU A 539 26.28 -27.76 17.09
CA GLU A 539 26.66 -26.61 17.90
C GLU A 539 25.39 -25.92 18.43
N PRO A 540 25.12 -25.95 19.76
CA PRO A 540 23.93 -25.35 20.33
C PRO A 540 24.02 -23.82 20.41
N VAL A 541 22.86 -23.14 20.38
CA VAL A 541 22.75 -21.67 20.51
C VAL A 541 21.84 -21.27 21.69
N PRO A 542 22.24 -21.53 22.95
CA PRO A 542 21.39 -21.32 24.13
C PRO A 542 21.12 -19.84 24.44
N SER A 543 21.86 -18.91 23.83
CA SER A 543 21.74 -17.47 24.08
C SER A 543 20.37 -16.89 23.70
N VAL A 544 19.65 -17.54 22.80
CA VAL A 544 18.36 -17.06 22.28
C VAL A 544 17.19 -17.76 22.99
N HIS A 545 17.20 -19.09 23.03
CA HIS A 545 16.06 -19.90 23.52
C HIS A 545 16.26 -20.47 24.93
N GLY A 546 17.37 -20.18 25.61
CA GLY A 546 17.69 -20.76 26.90
C GLY A 546 18.42 -22.09 26.81
N GLU A 547 18.87 -22.58 27.97
CA GLU A 547 19.63 -23.83 28.06
C GLU A 547 18.74 -25.05 27.78
N ASP A 548 17.47 -24.99 28.15
CA ASP A 548 16.49 -26.03 27.83
C ASP A 548 15.87 -25.89 26.42
N GLY A 549 16.12 -24.77 25.73
CA GLY A 549 15.54 -24.44 24.43
C GLY A 549 14.10 -23.91 24.49
N LEU A 550 13.53 -23.75 25.69
CA LEU A 550 12.14 -23.34 25.90
C LEU A 550 12.03 -22.22 26.94
N GLY A 551 12.99 -21.30 26.91
CA GLY A 551 13.01 -20.09 27.72
C GLY A 551 13.43 -20.30 29.18
N ASP A 552 13.91 -21.49 29.54
CA ASP A 552 14.24 -21.90 30.92
C ASP A 552 13.08 -21.67 31.91
N ALA A 553 11.85 -21.91 31.45
CA ALA A 553 10.65 -21.67 32.23
C ALA A 553 10.42 -22.77 33.28
N ASP A 554 10.58 -22.42 34.57
CA ASP A 554 10.36 -23.30 35.73
C ASP A 554 8.95 -23.89 35.80
N SER A 555 7.96 -23.25 35.17
CA SER A 555 6.56 -23.65 35.17
C SER A 555 6.20 -24.77 34.19
N THR A 556 7.19 -25.38 33.53
CA THR A 556 7.00 -26.39 32.49
C THR A 556 7.36 -27.81 32.99
N PRO A 557 6.46 -28.50 33.72
CA PRO A 557 6.77 -29.82 34.28
C PRO A 557 7.08 -30.82 33.17
N MET A 558 8.00 -31.75 33.45
CA MET A 558 8.34 -32.82 32.54
C MET A 558 7.09 -33.69 32.28
N PRO A 559 6.77 -33.99 31.01
CA PRO A 559 5.64 -34.87 30.68
C PRO A 559 5.87 -36.29 31.21
N GLU A 560 4.88 -36.87 31.89
CA GLU A 560 5.00 -38.21 32.49
C GLU A 560 5.00 -39.34 31.44
N ASN A 561 4.42 -39.09 30.26
CA ASN A 561 4.22 -40.10 29.21
C ASN A 561 4.78 -39.61 27.87
N ILE A 562 6.10 -39.66 27.69
CA ILE A 562 6.75 -39.44 26.39
C ILE A 562 6.72 -40.77 25.62
N LYS A 563 5.99 -40.82 24.50
CA LYS A 563 5.98 -41.98 23.60
C LYS A 563 6.36 -41.55 22.19
N LEU A 564 7.53 -42.00 21.75
CA LEU A 564 8.03 -41.77 20.40
C LEU A 564 7.57 -42.89 19.46
N ASP A 565 7.44 -42.56 18.19
CA ASP A 565 7.44 -43.54 17.10
C ASP A 565 8.82 -44.21 17.03
N GLU A 566 8.84 -45.51 16.73
CA GLU A 566 10.09 -46.28 16.63
C GLU A 566 10.88 -45.92 15.37
N ARG A 567 10.21 -45.38 14.35
CA ARG A 567 10.85 -44.94 13.11
C ARG A 567 11.59 -43.62 13.32
N PRO A 568 12.76 -43.44 12.68
CA PRO A 568 13.40 -42.14 12.65
C PRO A 568 12.55 -41.13 11.86
N ALA A 569 12.67 -39.84 12.19
CA ALA A 569 11.91 -38.75 11.56
C ALA A 569 11.85 -38.81 10.02
N TRP A 570 13.01 -38.99 9.36
CA TRP A 570 13.07 -39.05 7.89
C TRP A 570 12.19 -40.18 7.31
N LYS A 571 12.07 -41.30 8.03
CA LYS A 571 11.27 -42.44 7.61
C LYS A 571 9.79 -42.20 7.85
N VAL A 572 9.42 -41.54 8.96
CA VAL A 572 8.03 -41.09 9.19
C VAL A 572 7.57 -40.15 8.08
N ILE A 573 8.40 -39.18 7.69
CA ILE A 573 8.10 -38.24 6.57
C ILE A 573 7.80 -39.03 5.28
N VAL A 574 8.67 -39.98 4.93
CA VAL A 574 8.53 -40.78 3.70
C VAL A 574 7.32 -41.71 3.73
N ASP A 575 7.15 -42.47 4.82
CA ASP A 575 6.08 -43.46 4.96
C ASP A 575 4.71 -42.75 4.90
N MET A 576 4.54 -41.65 5.65
CA MET A 576 3.31 -40.88 5.64
C MET A 576 3.04 -40.22 4.28
N ALA A 577 4.06 -39.67 3.61
CA ALA A 577 3.90 -39.10 2.28
C ALA A 577 3.40 -40.16 1.27
N ARG A 578 3.87 -41.41 1.38
CA ARG A 578 3.41 -42.53 0.54
C ARG A 578 1.98 -42.97 0.86
N GLU A 579 1.61 -42.98 2.13
CA GLU A 579 0.25 -43.30 2.58
C GLU A 579 -0.77 -42.24 2.12
N HIS A 580 -0.33 -40.98 2.01
CA HIS A 580 -1.16 -39.82 1.65
C HIS A 580 -0.57 -39.05 0.46
N PRO A 581 -0.50 -39.65 -0.74
CA PRO A 581 0.19 -39.06 -1.87
C PRO A 581 -0.47 -37.76 -2.29
N LYS A 582 0.36 -36.72 -2.40
CA LYS A 582 0.01 -35.34 -2.77
C LYS A 582 -1.00 -34.64 -1.85
N GLN A 583 -1.11 -35.12 -0.62
CA GLN A 583 -1.96 -34.51 0.39
C GLN A 583 -1.13 -33.80 1.47
N ILE A 584 -0.04 -34.41 1.93
CA ILE A 584 0.76 -33.90 3.06
C ILE A 584 1.60 -32.70 2.66
N THR A 585 1.41 -31.59 3.37
CA THR A 585 2.35 -30.46 3.38
C THR A 585 3.36 -30.67 4.52
N LEU A 586 4.66 -30.67 4.19
CA LEU A 586 5.73 -30.68 5.20
C LEU A 586 6.10 -29.24 5.55
N ILE A 587 5.97 -28.89 6.83
CA ILE A 587 6.36 -27.58 7.36
C ILE A 587 7.68 -27.77 8.11
N THR A 588 8.77 -27.19 7.63
CA THR A 588 10.07 -27.23 8.32
C THR A 588 10.30 -25.90 9.01
N VAL A 589 10.31 -25.92 10.35
CA VAL A 589 10.57 -24.75 11.20
C VAL A 589 11.92 -24.85 11.94
N GLY A 590 12.61 -25.98 11.81
CA GLY A 590 14.03 -26.12 12.16
C GLY A 590 14.92 -26.40 10.94
N PRO A 591 16.21 -26.75 11.17
CA PRO A 591 17.13 -27.14 10.10
C PRO A 591 16.59 -28.31 9.27
N MET A 592 16.67 -28.22 7.93
CA MET A 592 16.07 -29.19 7.00
C MET A 592 16.78 -30.57 6.94
N THR A 593 17.57 -30.93 7.95
CA THR A 593 18.39 -32.16 7.98
C THR A 593 17.54 -33.42 7.86
N ASN A 594 16.39 -33.49 8.53
CA ASN A 594 15.48 -34.64 8.43
C ASN A 594 14.94 -34.84 7.00
N LEU A 595 14.58 -33.74 6.33
CA LEU A 595 14.13 -33.78 4.93
C LEU A 595 15.26 -34.15 3.98
N ALA A 596 16.47 -33.61 4.18
CA ALA A 596 17.63 -34.00 3.38
C ALA A 596 17.94 -35.50 3.53
N LEU A 597 17.90 -36.04 4.76
CA LEU A 597 18.03 -37.48 5.00
C LEU A 597 16.90 -38.28 4.33
N ALA A 598 15.66 -37.80 4.34
CA ALA A 598 14.55 -38.43 3.63
C ALA A 598 14.83 -38.49 2.11
N ILE A 599 15.36 -37.41 1.53
CA ILE A 599 15.76 -37.36 0.11
C ILE A 599 16.93 -38.32 -0.19
N GLN A 600 17.92 -38.45 0.72
CA GLN A 600 19.04 -39.38 0.53
C GLN A 600 18.59 -40.84 0.54
N ASN A 601 17.62 -41.17 1.40
CA ASN A 601 17.20 -42.55 1.63
C ASN A 601 16.07 -43.01 0.68
N ASP A 602 15.07 -42.16 0.41
CA ASP A 602 13.95 -42.50 -0.48
C ASP A 602 13.40 -41.25 -1.22
N PRO A 603 14.08 -40.79 -2.29
CA PRO A 603 13.66 -39.61 -3.04
C PRO A 603 12.32 -39.80 -3.76
N GLU A 604 11.96 -41.03 -4.18
CA GLU A 604 10.64 -41.29 -4.78
C GLU A 604 9.52 -41.21 -3.73
N GLY A 605 9.81 -41.60 -2.49
CA GLY A 605 8.91 -41.41 -1.36
C GLY A 605 8.62 -39.93 -1.11
N VAL A 606 9.68 -39.10 -1.02
CA VAL A 606 9.57 -37.64 -0.81
C VAL A 606 8.79 -36.95 -1.94
N LYS A 607 8.87 -37.44 -3.18
CA LYS A 607 8.07 -36.93 -4.31
C LYS A 607 6.56 -37.03 -4.08
N ASN A 608 6.08 -37.79 -3.11
CA ASN A 608 4.66 -37.86 -2.76
C ASN A 608 4.20 -36.71 -1.85
N LEU A 609 5.10 -35.87 -1.32
CA LEU A 609 4.70 -34.65 -0.62
C LEU A 609 3.92 -33.72 -1.56
N LYS A 610 2.90 -33.07 -1.02
CA LYS A 610 2.13 -32.03 -1.72
C LYS A 610 3.02 -30.81 -1.98
N GLU A 611 3.70 -30.35 -0.94
CA GLU A 611 4.62 -29.21 -0.94
C GLU A 611 5.46 -29.20 0.34
N VAL A 612 6.53 -28.42 0.33
CA VAL A 612 7.34 -28.08 1.48
C VAL A 612 7.24 -26.57 1.73
N VAL A 613 6.96 -26.19 2.97
CA VAL A 613 7.00 -24.79 3.43
C VAL A 613 8.08 -24.71 4.50
N ALA A 614 9.13 -23.95 4.24
CA ALA A 614 10.27 -23.80 5.13
C ALA A 614 10.26 -22.41 5.77
N MET A 615 10.25 -22.34 7.11
CA MET A 615 10.77 -21.16 7.79
C MET A 615 12.29 -21.22 7.65
N GLY A 616 12.84 -20.26 6.93
CA GLY A 616 14.28 -20.17 6.78
C GLY A 616 14.73 -19.29 5.64
N GLY A 617 16.01 -18.96 5.66
CA GLY A 617 16.64 -18.08 4.70
C GLY A 617 16.39 -16.60 4.96
N VAL A 618 17.27 -15.81 4.39
CA VAL A 618 17.12 -14.36 4.24
C VAL A 618 17.57 -14.03 2.82
N PHE A 619 16.80 -13.20 2.12
CA PHE A 619 16.99 -13.00 0.68
C PHE A 619 17.35 -11.55 0.33
N PHE A 620 16.75 -10.59 1.05
CA PHE A 620 16.84 -9.15 0.77
C PHE A 620 16.96 -8.30 2.04
N ASP A 621 17.18 -8.93 3.19
CA ASP A 621 17.33 -8.30 4.50
C ASP A 621 18.59 -8.82 5.22
N ALA A 622 18.81 -8.42 6.47
CA ALA A 622 19.89 -8.92 7.32
C ALA A 622 19.55 -10.30 7.92
N GLY A 623 20.57 -11.15 8.01
CA GLY A 623 20.51 -12.42 8.72
C GLY A 623 20.46 -12.27 10.25
N ASN A 624 20.12 -13.35 10.95
CA ASN A 624 20.00 -13.39 12.42
C ASN A 624 21.18 -14.10 13.13
N ILE A 625 21.87 -15.03 12.46
CA ILE A 625 23.07 -15.70 12.99
C ILE A 625 24.36 -15.13 12.39
N ARG A 626 24.30 -14.68 11.13
CA ARG A 626 25.35 -13.91 10.44
C ARG A 626 24.69 -12.77 9.68
N ALA A 627 25.49 -11.84 9.15
CA ALA A 627 24.96 -10.69 8.43
C ALA A 627 24.06 -11.05 7.24
N ASP A 628 24.29 -12.21 6.62
CA ASP A 628 23.71 -12.67 5.35
C ASP A 628 23.13 -14.10 5.44
N ALA A 629 23.03 -14.67 6.63
CA ALA A 629 22.52 -16.02 6.83
C ALA A 629 21.47 -16.08 7.95
N GLU A 630 20.43 -16.86 7.67
CA GLU A 630 19.40 -17.23 8.63
C GLU A 630 19.80 -18.54 9.33
N PHE A 631 19.44 -18.67 10.61
CA PHE A 631 19.83 -19.75 11.51
C PHE A 631 19.55 -21.17 11.00
N ASN A 632 18.35 -21.50 10.56
CA ASN A 632 17.99 -22.85 10.10
C ASN A 632 18.81 -23.28 8.89
N VAL A 633 19.00 -22.37 7.92
CA VAL A 633 19.85 -22.62 6.75
C VAL A 633 21.32 -22.70 7.15
N TYR A 634 21.80 -21.82 8.03
CA TYR A 634 23.18 -21.81 8.52
C TYR A 634 23.54 -23.05 9.35
N SER A 635 22.57 -23.57 10.10
CA SER A 635 22.70 -24.77 10.93
C SER A 635 23.00 -25.98 10.07
N ASP A 636 22.39 -26.11 8.89
CA ASP A 636 22.72 -27.16 7.92
C ASP A 636 22.64 -26.69 6.45
N PRO A 637 23.67 -25.96 5.95
CA PRO A 637 23.66 -25.42 4.59
C PRO A 637 23.67 -26.54 3.54
N GLY A 638 24.29 -27.68 3.86
CA GLY A 638 24.33 -28.86 2.98
C GLY A 638 22.95 -29.49 2.82
N ALA A 639 22.19 -29.62 3.91
CA ALA A 639 20.79 -30.05 3.84
C ALA A 639 19.94 -29.07 3.02
N ALA A 640 20.08 -27.77 3.27
CA ALA A 640 19.35 -26.74 2.53
C ALA A 640 19.67 -26.77 1.02
N GLU A 641 20.95 -26.86 0.63
CA GLU A 641 21.37 -27.02 -0.76
C GLU A 641 20.74 -28.26 -1.40
N GLN A 642 20.76 -29.39 -0.68
CA GLN A 642 20.19 -30.64 -1.17
C GLN A 642 18.67 -30.55 -1.38
N VAL A 643 17.94 -29.94 -0.44
CA VAL A 643 16.48 -29.76 -0.54
C VAL A 643 16.11 -28.82 -1.69
N VAL A 644 16.77 -27.67 -1.80
CA VAL A 644 16.55 -26.71 -2.90
C VAL A 644 16.77 -27.38 -4.24
N LYS A 645 17.90 -28.11 -4.38
CA LYS A 645 18.21 -28.84 -5.60
C LYS A 645 17.17 -29.90 -5.93
N PHE A 646 16.78 -30.72 -4.96
CA PHE A 646 15.76 -31.76 -5.16
C PHE A 646 14.42 -31.17 -5.61
N CYS A 647 13.94 -30.11 -4.95
CA CYS A 647 12.67 -29.48 -5.30
C CYS A 647 12.71 -28.83 -6.70
N LYS A 648 13.83 -28.19 -7.06
CA LYS A 648 14.07 -27.67 -8.43
C LYS A 648 14.06 -28.79 -9.48
N ASP A 649 14.87 -29.83 -9.25
CA ASP A 649 15.02 -30.97 -10.16
C ASP A 649 13.72 -31.77 -10.31
N SER A 650 12.89 -31.83 -9.26
CA SER A 650 11.59 -32.51 -9.30
C SER A 650 10.64 -31.94 -10.37
N LEU A 651 10.79 -30.66 -10.73
CA LEU A 651 10.03 -30.02 -11.81
C LEU A 651 10.77 -30.04 -13.15
N LEU A 652 12.07 -29.73 -13.15
CA LEU A 652 12.82 -29.51 -14.38
C LEU A 652 13.23 -30.80 -15.10
N LEU A 653 13.38 -31.91 -14.36
CA LEU A 653 13.86 -33.18 -14.91
C LEU A 653 12.75 -34.22 -15.09
N ASN A 654 11.49 -33.92 -14.71
CA ASN A 654 10.36 -34.83 -14.87
C ASN A 654 9.31 -34.25 -15.82
N ASP A 655 8.88 -35.04 -16.81
CA ASP A 655 7.72 -34.69 -17.66
C ASP A 655 6.38 -34.78 -16.91
N ASP A 656 6.35 -35.47 -15.76
CA ASP A 656 5.16 -35.60 -14.92
C ASP A 656 5.12 -34.51 -13.83
N LYS A 657 4.29 -33.49 -14.05
CA LYS A 657 4.02 -32.43 -13.06
C LYS A 657 3.51 -32.97 -11.72
N ASN A 658 2.92 -34.18 -11.69
CA ASN A 658 2.48 -34.81 -10.46
C ASN A 658 3.63 -35.33 -9.60
N LYS A 659 4.88 -35.27 -10.07
CA LYS A 659 6.07 -35.62 -9.26
C LYS A 659 6.81 -34.39 -8.71
N HIS A 660 6.40 -33.19 -9.07
CA HIS A 660 7.00 -31.98 -8.53
C HIS A 660 6.67 -31.82 -7.05
N VAL A 661 7.67 -31.42 -6.25
CA VAL A 661 7.52 -30.98 -4.86
C VAL A 661 7.82 -29.48 -4.82
N PRO A 662 6.78 -28.62 -4.77
CA PRO A 662 6.95 -27.19 -4.56
C PRO A 662 7.66 -26.90 -3.24
N LEU A 663 8.54 -25.91 -3.23
CA LEU A 663 9.19 -25.40 -2.03
C LEU A 663 8.91 -23.90 -1.91
N THR A 664 8.47 -23.46 -0.73
CA THR A 664 8.29 -22.04 -0.40
C THR A 664 9.08 -21.71 0.86
N PHE A 665 9.89 -20.64 0.78
CA PHE A 665 10.58 -20.07 1.94
C PHE A 665 9.77 -18.92 2.53
N VAL A 666 9.58 -19.00 3.85
CA VAL A 666 9.09 -17.93 4.72
C VAL A 666 10.30 -17.44 5.51
N GLY A 667 11.05 -16.52 4.89
CA GLY A 667 12.34 -16.04 5.40
C GLY A 667 12.26 -14.81 6.28
N LEU A 668 13.43 -14.34 6.73
CA LEU A 668 13.58 -13.18 7.60
C LEU A 668 12.96 -11.89 7.02
N ASP A 669 12.94 -11.78 5.69
CA ASP A 669 12.32 -10.70 4.92
C ASP A 669 10.85 -10.41 5.30
N VAL A 670 10.12 -11.43 5.77
CA VAL A 670 8.73 -11.30 6.23
C VAL A 670 8.59 -11.56 7.71
N THR A 671 9.39 -12.45 8.30
CA THR A 671 9.25 -12.79 9.72
C THR A 671 9.73 -11.67 10.64
N HIS A 672 10.70 -10.85 10.23
CA HIS A 672 11.10 -9.65 10.98
C HIS A 672 10.01 -8.56 11.01
N LYS A 673 8.94 -8.71 10.23
CA LYS A 673 7.84 -7.74 10.20
C LYS A 673 6.71 -8.06 11.19
N VAL A 674 6.70 -9.25 11.80
CA VAL A 674 5.59 -9.73 12.66
C VAL A 674 6.06 -10.00 14.08
N LEU A 675 5.30 -9.53 15.08
CA LEU A 675 5.69 -9.56 16.50
C LEU A 675 4.61 -10.10 17.42
N LEU A 676 5.02 -10.94 18.37
CA LEU A 676 4.27 -11.15 19.61
C LEU A 676 4.66 -10.07 20.61
N ARG A 677 3.75 -9.12 20.85
CA ARG A 677 4.00 -8.00 21.76
C ARG A 677 3.91 -8.45 23.21
N ARG A 678 4.91 -8.09 24.00
CA ARG A 678 4.95 -8.40 25.45
C ARG A 678 3.74 -7.84 26.17
N GLY A 679 3.40 -6.57 25.91
CA GLY A 679 2.26 -5.92 26.56
C GLY A 679 0.93 -6.63 26.29
N ALA A 680 0.70 -7.10 25.05
CA ALA A 680 -0.52 -7.84 24.70
C ALA A 680 -0.58 -9.19 25.42
N LEU A 681 0.54 -9.94 25.42
CA LEU A 681 0.64 -11.23 26.09
C LEU A 681 0.43 -11.12 27.60
N GLU A 682 1.06 -10.14 28.26
CA GLU A 682 0.91 -9.92 29.70
C GLU A 682 -0.54 -9.54 30.08
N ARG A 683 -1.21 -8.71 29.27
CA ARG A 683 -2.63 -8.40 29.48
C ARG A 683 -3.50 -9.64 29.31
N ALA A 684 -3.30 -10.43 28.26
CA ALA A 684 -4.05 -11.66 28.05
C ALA A 684 -3.82 -12.68 29.18
N ALA A 685 -2.57 -12.84 29.63
CA ALA A 685 -2.23 -13.72 30.74
C ALA A 685 -2.84 -13.24 32.07
N SER A 686 -2.91 -11.92 32.30
CA SER A 686 -3.55 -11.33 33.48
C SER A 686 -5.07 -11.51 33.46
N ALA A 687 -5.70 -11.26 32.31
CA ALA A 687 -7.14 -11.41 32.11
C ALA A 687 -7.59 -12.89 32.16
N ASN A 688 -6.70 -13.82 31.82
CA ASN A 688 -6.97 -15.25 31.75
C ASN A 688 -6.04 -16.04 32.71
N SER A 689 -5.98 -15.62 33.97
CA SER A 689 -5.09 -16.21 34.99
C SER A 689 -5.30 -17.72 35.21
N GLY A 690 -6.50 -18.24 34.93
CA GLY A 690 -6.81 -19.67 35.00
C GLY A 690 -6.48 -20.49 33.76
N ASN A 691 -6.12 -19.87 32.62
CA ASN A 691 -5.83 -20.57 31.38
C ASN A 691 -4.37 -21.05 31.37
N LYS A 692 -4.14 -22.36 31.48
CA LYS A 692 -2.79 -22.93 31.55
C LYS A 692 -1.95 -22.66 30.31
N LEU A 693 -2.55 -22.65 29.12
CA LEU A 693 -1.85 -22.43 27.85
C LEU A 693 -1.27 -21.01 27.77
N ILE A 694 -2.07 -19.99 28.11
CA ILE A 694 -1.57 -18.60 28.05
C ILE A 694 -0.50 -18.33 29.12
N GLN A 695 -0.59 -18.96 30.29
CA GLN A 695 0.46 -18.88 31.30
C GLN A 695 1.75 -19.54 30.80
N PHE A 696 1.65 -20.74 30.21
CA PHE A 696 2.75 -21.45 29.60
C PHE A 696 3.44 -20.59 28.52
N ILE A 697 2.67 -20.04 27.58
CA ILE A 697 3.18 -19.16 26.51
C ILE A 697 3.90 -17.94 27.08
N ARG A 698 3.29 -17.27 28.07
CA ARG A 698 3.92 -16.12 28.75
C ARG A 698 5.27 -16.50 29.34
N ASP A 699 5.33 -17.64 30.03
CA ASP A 699 6.51 -18.04 30.78
C ASP A 699 7.67 -18.43 29.83
N ILE A 700 7.40 -19.24 28.80
CA ILE A 700 8.45 -19.64 27.81
C ILE A 700 8.92 -18.46 26.96
N SER A 701 8.06 -17.47 26.72
CA SER A 701 8.39 -16.33 25.85
C SER A 701 9.21 -15.26 26.55
N ARG A 702 9.27 -15.24 27.89
CA ARG A 702 9.87 -14.13 28.65
C ARG A 702 11.34 -13.92 28.29
N LYS A 703 12.15 -14.98 28.36
CA LYS A 703 13.59 -14.92 28.05
C LYS A 703 13.84 -14.55 26.59
N TYR A 704 13.06 -15.11 25.67
CA TYR A 704 13.13 -14.81 24.24
C TYR A 704 12.81 -13.34 23.95
N MET A 705 11.77 -12.79 24.58
CA MET A 705 11.47 -11.36 24.50
C MET A 705 12.51 -10.47 25.20
N ASP A 706 13.19 -10.96 26.24
CA ASP A 706 14.28 -10.23 26.91
C ASP A 706 15.53 -10.15 26.01
N PHE A 707 15.83 -11.22 25.27
CA PHE A 707 16.87 -11.25 24.25
C PHE A 707 16.64 -10.15 23.20
N TYR A 708 15.47 -10.13 22.55
CA TYR A 708 15.17 -9.09 21.54
C TYR A 708 15.12 -7.68 22.11
N LYS A 709 14.60 -7.51 23.32
CA LYS A 709 14.62 -6.21 23.99
C LYS A 709 16.05 -5.73 24.23
N GLY A 710 16.95 -6.61 24.65
CA GLY A 710 18.34 -6.29 24.92
C GLY A 710 19.19 -6.07 23.67
N ASN A 711 18.94 -6.85 22.61
CA ASN A 711 19.73 -6.81 21.37
C ASN A 711 19.23 -5.73 20.38
N GLU A 712 17.91 -5.58 20.24
CA GLU A 712 17.28 -4.77 19.19
C GLU A 712 16.30 -3.71 19.71
N GLY A 713 15.99 -3.72 21.01
CA GLY A 713 15.02 -2.79 21.60
C GLY A 713 13.56 -3.10 21.26
N LEU A 714 13.25 -4.33 20.82
CA LEU A 714 11.88 -4.68 20.42
C LEU A 714 10.90 -4.75 21.62
N PRO A 715 9.63 -4.38 21.43
CA PRO A 715 8.59 -4.46 22.45
C PRO A 715 7.97 -5.87 22.58
N GLY A 716 8.71 -6.92 22.23
CA GLY A 716 8.22 -8.29 22.07
C GLY A 716 9.27 -9.21 21.46
N CYS A 717 8.83 -10.23 20.74
CA CYS A 717 9.68 -11.12 19.95
C CYS A 717 9.09 -11.34 18.56
N TYR A 718 9.94 -11.70 17.59
CA TYR A 718 9.48 -12.09 16.25
C TYR A 718 8.67 -13.39 16.29
N LEU A 719 7.77 -13.53 15.32
CA LEU A 719 6.96 -14.73 15.10
C LEU A 719 7.44 -15.44 13.83
N HIS A 720 8.65 -15.99 13.86
CA HIS A 720 9.28 -16.68 12.74
C HIS A 720 8.48 -17.90 12.28
N ASP A 721 8.50 -18.95 13.07
CA ASP A 721 7.88 -20.24 12.75
C ASP A 721 6.35 -20.19 12.68
N PRO A 722 5.65 -19.41 13.55
CA PRO A 722 4.21 -19.28 13.45
C PRO A 722 3.76 -18.70 12.11
N LEU A 723 4.56 -17.85 11.45
CA LEU A 723 4.22 -17.28 10.14
C LEU A 723 4.26 -18.35 9.04
N ALA A 724 5.20 -19.31 9.10
CA ALA A 724 5.25 -20.42 8.16
C ALA A 724 4.03 -21.35 8.29
N VAL A 725 3.61 -21.66 9.52
CA VAL A 725 2.38 -22.40 9.80
C VAL A 725 1.15 -21.62 9.31
N ALA A 726 1.09 -20.32 9.59
CA ALA A 726 -0.03 -19.48 9.15
C ALA A 726 -0.15 -19.39 7.64
N TYR A 727 0.95 -19.36 6.89
CA TYR A 727 0.91 -19.42 5.43
C TYR A 727 0.26 -20.71 4.92
N VAL A 728 0.54 -21.85 5.55
CA VAL A 728 -0.11 -23.12 5.18
C VAL A 728 -1.60 -23.08 5.52
N ILE A 729 -1.99 -22.49 6.64
CA ILE A 729 -3.41 -22.29 7.00
C ILE A 729 -4.09 -21.40 5.96
N ASN A 730 -3.52 -20.22 5.71
CA ASN A 730 -4.04 -19.22 4.80
C ASN A 730 -2.91 -18.54 4.02
N PRO A 731 -2.74 -18.90 2.73
CA PRO A 731 -1.71 -18.31 1.89
C PRO A 731 -1.86 -16.80 1.71
N ALA A 732 -3.03 -16.21 1.99
CA ALA A 732 -3.27 -14.78 1.86
C ALA A 732 -2.48 -13.93 2.86
N PHE A 733 -1.87 -14.52 3.90
CA PHE A 733 -0.99 -13.79 4.80
C PHE A 733 0.31 -13.35 4.14
N LEU A 734 0.76 -14.03 3.07
CA LEU A 734 2.03 -13.74 2.41
C LEU A 734 1.84 -13.43 0.93
N ASN A 735 2.61 -12.46 0.43
CA ASN A 735 2.88 -12.34 -1.00
C ASN A 735 4.11 -13.19 -1.34
N VAL A 736 3.95 -14.18 -2.21
CA VAL A 736 5.01 -15.14 -2.58
C VAL A 736 5.36 -15.00 -4.06
N GLU A 737 6.63 -14.76 -4.33
CA GLU A 737 7.19 -14.67 -5.69
C GLU A 737 8.08 -15.88 -5.99
N LYS A 738 8.24 -16.21 -7.28
CA LYS A 738 9.11 -17.33 -7.69
C LYS A 738 10.50 -16.84 -8.07
N HIS A 739 11.52 -17.46 -7.50
CA HIS A 739 12.92 -17.12 -7.75
C HIS A 739 13.74 -18.34 -8.17
N ILE A 740 14.85 -18.05 -8.86
CA ILE A 740 15.97 -18.97 -8.99
C ILE A 740 16.83 -18.72 -7.76
N ILE A 741 17.07 -19.75 -6.96
CA ILE A 741 17.83 -19.63 -5.73
C ILE A 741 18.92 -20.70 -5.66
N ASN A 742 19.97 -20.38 -4.94
CA ASN A 742 21.07 -21.28 -4.61
C ASN A 742 21.51 -21.02 -3.19
N VAL A 743 22.06 -22.06 -2.55
CA VAL A 743 22.60 -22.00 -1.18
C VAL A 743 24.12 -22.05 -1.27
N GLU A 744 24.81 -21.15 -0.58
CA GLU A 744 26.27 -21.16 -0.50
C GLU A 744 26.75 -22.11 0.61
N THR A 745 27.60 -23.07 0.26
CA THR A 745 28.06 -24.17 1.15
C THR A 745 29.59 -24.28 1.28
N ARG A 746 30.35 -23.40 0.61
CA ARG A 746 31.82 -23.48 0.50
C ARG A 746 32.54 -22.21 0.98
N GLY A 747 31.90 -21.05 0.83
CA GLY A 747 32.50 -19.74 1.13
C GLY A 747 32.91 -19.59 2.60
N GLN A 748 34.00 -18.85 2.83
CA GLN A 748 34.51 -18.58 4.19
C GLN A 748 33.56 -17.67 5.01
N PHE A 749 32.90 -16.72 4.35
CA PHE A 749 32.12 -15.67 5.01
C PHE A 749 30.62 -15.86 4.89
N THR A 750 30.18 -16.44 3.76
CA THR A 750 28.80 -16.46 3.27
C THR A 750 28.16 -17.86 3.36
N ASN A 751 28.75 -18.78 4.12
CA ASN A 751 28.20 -20.13 4.31
C ASN A 751 26.78 -20.05 4.91
N GLY A 752 25.80 -20.70 4.28
CA GLY A 752 24.39 -20.61 4.67
C GLY A 752 23.63 -19.43 4.04
N MET A 753 24.28 -18.58 3.25
CA MET A 753 23.59 -17.53 2.48
C MET A 753 22.74 -18.15 1.37
N ILE A 754 21.51 -17.64 1.19
CA ILE A 754 20.68 -17.94 0.03
C ILE A 754 20.66 -16.72 -0.88
N PHE A 755 21.04 -16.87 -2.14
CA PHE A 755 21.04 -15.76 -3.09
C PHE A 755 19.93 -15.94 -4.16
N PRO A 756 18.94 -15.04 -4.21
CA PRO A 756 17.96 -15.01 -5.30
C PRO A 756 18.54 -14.31 -6.53
N ASP A 757 18.36 -14.89 -7.73
CA ASP A 757 18.71 -14.20 -8.97
C ASP A 757 17.61 -13.22 -9.40
N ASP A 758 17.75 -11.97 -8.97
CA ASP A 758 16.82 -10.86 -9.27
C ASP A 758 17.33 -9.89 -10.34
N ARG A 759 18.32 -10.29 -11.15
CA ARG A 759 18.84 -9.44 -12.22
C ARG A 759 17.71 -9.03 -13.19
N PRO A 760 17.57 -7.73 -13.52
CA PRO A 760 16.60 -7.23 -14.49
C PRO A 760 17.14 -7.44 -15.92
N THR A 761 17.29 -8.69 -16.35
CA THR A 761 17.78 -9.04 -17.70
C THR A 761 16.67 -9.64 -18.54
N ARG A 762 16.58 -9.22 -19.80
CA ARG A 762 15.69 -9.81 -20.83
C ARG A 762 16.39 -10.90 -21.63
N ASN A 763 17.67 -11.17 -21.37
CA ASN A 763 18.40 -12.24 -22.04
C ASN A 763 18.10 -13.58 -21.35
N PRO A 764 17.33 -14.49 -21.99
CA PRO A 764 17.01 -15.79 -21.42
C PRO A 764 18.25 -16.67 -21.19
N GLU A 765 19.39 -16.39 -21.83
CA GLU A 765 20.65 -17.10 -21.57
C GLU A 765 21.26 -16.75 -20.20
N TRP A 766 20.89 -15.62 -19.60
CA TRP A 766 21.44 -15.18 -18.31
C TRP A 766 20.52 -15.52 -17.15
N ARG A 767 19.21 -15.64 -17.41
CA ARG A 767 18.18 -16.03 -16.46
C ARG A 767 17.09 -16.76 -17.24
N ASP A 768 17.02 -18.08 -17.13
CA ASP A 768 15.89 -18.84 -17.70
C ASP A 768 14.70 -18.74 -16.74
N PRO A 769 13.60 -18.04 -17.10
CA PRO A 769 12.44 -17.91 -16.23
C PRO A 769 11.80 -19.26 -15.87
N LYS A 770 12.06 -20.33 -16.63
CA LYS A 770 11.60 -21.68 -16.31
C LYS A 770 12.25 -22.27 -15.07
N GLU A 771 13.44 -21.79 -14.70
CA GLU A 771 14.13 -22.22 -13.49
C GLU A 771 13.67 -21.48 -12.23
N ALA A 772 12.87 -20.41 -12.36
CA ALA A 772 12.30 -19.68 -11.24
C ALA A 772 11.10 -20.45 -10.67
N VAL A 773 11.40 -21.42 -9.82
CA VAL A 773 10.43 -22.43 -9.35
C VAL A 773 10.23 -22.43 -7.84
N ILE A 774 11.14 -21.80 -7.10
CA ILE A 774 11.09 -21.76 -5.64
C ILE A 774 10.33 -20.51 -5.19
N GLY A 775 9.33 -20.70 -4.34
CA GLY A 775 8.59 -19.60 -3.73
C GLY A 775 9.41 -18.90 -2.65
N VAL A 776 9.41 -17.57 -2.65
CA VAL A 776 10.01 -16.71 -1.63
C VAL A 776 8.96 -15.72 -1.18
N ALA A 777 8.67 -15.69 0.12
CA ALA A 777 7.77 -14.69 0.69
C ALA A 777 8.45 -13.31 0.68
N ARG A 778 7.80 -12.32 0.05
CA ARG A 778 8.32 -10.96 -0.15
C ARG A 778 7.65 -9.94 0.75
N ASP A 779 6.39 -10.19 1.09
CA ASP A 779 5.64 -9.31 1.97
C ASP A 779 4.61 -10.07 2.80
N VAL A 780 4.15 -9.45 3.88
CA VAL A 780 3.23 -10.04 4.86
C VAL A 780 2.11 -9.07 5.23
N GLU A 781 0.88 -9.60 5.30
CA GLU A 781 -0.27 -8.93 5.92
C GLU A 781 -0.13 -8.97 7.45
N ARG A 782 0.85 -8.20 7.95
CA ARG A 782 1.31 -8.23 9.34
C ARG A 782 0.17 -8.22 10.35
N GLU A 783 -0.70 -7.21 10.30
CA GLU A 783 -1.74 -7.03 11.31
C GLU A 783 -2.77 -8.17 11.28
N ALA A 784 -3.12 -8.65 10.09
CA ALA A 784 -4.05 -9.77 9.95
C ALA A 784 -3.45 -11.06 10.52
N PHE A 785 -2.17 -11.30 10.29
CA PHE A 785 -1.46 -12.44 10.86
C PHE A 785 -1.34 -12.33 12.39
N GLU A 786 -0.85 -11.20 12.92
CA GLU A 786 -0.68 -11.01 14.36
C GLU A 786 -2.02 -11.17 15.12
N GLU A 787 -3.11 -10.63 14.56
CA GLU A 787 -4.48 -10.79 15.10
C GLU A 787 -4.95 -12.24 15.03
N PHE A 788 -4.78 -12.89 13.87
CA PHE A 788 -5.13 -14.30 13.70
C PHE A 788 -4.38 -15.19 14.69
N PHE A 789 -3.06 -15.04 14.77
CA PHE A 789 -2.21 -15.78 15.70
C PHE A 789 -2.68 -15.58 17.14
N PHE A 790 -2.85 -14.33 17.58
CA PHE A 790 -3.25 -14.04 18.95
C PHE A 790 -4.64 -14.59 19.29
N SER A 791 -5.59 -14.55 18.33
CA SER A 791 -6.93 -15.14 18.52
C SER A 791 -6.88 -16.65 18.78
N ARG A 792 -5.94 -17.37 18.15
CA ARG A 792 -5.73 -18.82 18.36
C ARG A 792 -5.11 -19.15 19.71
N LEU A 793 -4.35 -18.21 20.29
CA LEU A 793 -3.75 -18.36 21.62
C LEU A 793 -4.74 -18.17 22.77
N VAL A 794 -5.71 -17.27 22.60
CA VAL A 794 -6.63 -16.86 23.68
C VAL A 794 -7.97 -17.61 23.62
N SER A 795 -8.42 -18.01 22.43
CA SER A 795 -9.54 -18.97 22.29
C SER A 795 -9.22 -20.31 22.92
#